data_AF-A0A9X3XFI4-F1
#
_entry.id   AF-A0A9X3XFI4-F1
#
_cell.length_a   1.000
_cell.length_b   1.000
_cell.length_c   1.000
_cell.angle_alpha   90.00
_cell.angle_beta   90.00
_cell.angle_gamma   90.00
#
_symmetry.space_group_name_H-M   'P 1'
#
loop_
_entity.id
_entity.type
_entity.pdbx_description
1 polymer ?
#
loop_
_entity_poly.entity_id
_entity_poly.type
_entity_poly.pdbx_seq_one_letter_code
_entity_poly.pdbx_strand_id
1 'polypeptide(L)'
;MKKEHVTKTAPRWFDPSSPVSIAMRDARVSRRDGRGLMSLSEARRLVEPAEVFRKGEGRSAGGTMVFESDRVWAALLSLEDAAEFVKHGRRIRWEFQVRGRDNTALHDRYGDGILPWIESRIEGDGALVNVPWCVVPCLLAIGTREALEVALRVQSIVELASTGSEIEAEESDLVEDASTSDDDGDESDDEDEDEDDEEDADDPGADEDEDDERARADAATKDDGLDVARRWMTRHPNAYGALATLADEGNPRAAELLRDRAAALGGVVREAIEASLGEEAAKRIAEQFNLPRTRLPEEVERLLAESEAIDEPRGPLWSIAELDEAARKFDLPSWDNANYTTAAMRITGYASQKGDVLVIEQILHHPGSGVLACWELAAYGPGAGKRSGRDDELIDTVRDELQSVEIDADDYVDGITNQIVLLGERDERGRPTAGSDGPRIVPLPLPSDDMIVHVKRAAVRQNGDPLRASYRLPRAFAALPEASRGTLRLVTPAEALVVDLCRRHRDMIFAADRDLRVAAAIPQGATRLFSFDDFEYVAAGEPASRSMDLVAMVEALRARRKITRLPGRANARPECWIPGAAELRSYAGGDAWAEGDDPIEPETPAAGVGVTPYWSLTIARGFPHGVWLLHGAAQNKKGQAEQAILHLTNASSPVVRQFWPRRTACMWARVAGLAERKWVTGDRGVLAASKNDRMLYAAEARKLVENFVLRPWTVPAHVGTEFVLLLEALVGGRETIEAFVAALGKLSPEAWASDRAALASAIFELGFVLRRVEGKRGPLRERLAASWRPGQTGEAPRMLDLVLHGRAGAERSARCELDLAHAGEDRTWVRDKLLDRRTPPSAPDVLLVSLAGEEMLGKYEARIPKVADAAWVGSQLARLASARVVGMALALYADRPEARAAISQALFERPEIRAEIEANQRGPQAKIARALLTALDERDERAYARRQGAQDDELDDEDEDEDDEEDEDEA
;
A
#
# COMPACT_ATOMS: atom_id res chain seq x y z
N MET A 1 29.69 -3.67 -61.83
CA MET A 1 29.00 -4.52 -60.83
C MET A 1 29.53 -4.18 -59.45
N LYS A 2 28.79 -3.38 -58.67
CA LYS A 2 29.11 -3.11 -57.26
C LYS A 2 28.67 -4.33 -56.45
N LYS A 3 29.59 -4.97 -55.72
CA LYS A 3 29.25 -6.01 -54.74
C LYS A 3 28.56 -5.32 -53.57
N GLU A 4 27.25 -5.49 -53.45
CA GLU A 4 26.54 -5.17 -52.20
C GLU A 4 27.08 -6.11 -51.11
N HIS A 5 27.80 -5.55 -50.15
CA HIS A 5 28.04 -6.21 -48.88
C HIS A 5 26.72 -6.21 -48.10
N VAL A 6 25.94 -7.28 -48.29
CA VAL A 6 24.89 -7.63 -47.35
C VAL A 6 25.59 -8.03 -46.05
N THR A 7 25.71 -7.09 -45.12
CA THR A 7 26.01 -7.40 -43.72
C THR A 7 24.87 -8.26 -43.20
N LYS A 8 25.06 -9.59 -43.17
CA LYS A 8 24.16 -10.49 -42.46
C LYS A 8 24.19 -10.07 -40.99
N THR A 9 23.22 -9.27 -40.55
CA THR A 9 22.96 -9.06 -39.12
C THR A 9 22.80 -10.42 -38.49
N ALA A 10 23.60 -10.70 -37.45
CA ALA A 10 23.48 -11.92 -36.70
C ALA A 10 22.03 -12.06 -36.21
N PRO A 11 21.44 -13.26 -36.23
CA PRO A 11 20.10 -13.47 -35.73
C PRO A 11 19.93 -12.94 -34.30
N ARG A 12 18.74 -12.40 -33.97
CA ARG A 12 18.46 -11.74 -32.69
C ARG A 12 18.79 -12.61 -31.46
N TRP A 13 18.69 -13.93 -31.58
CA TRP A 13 18.99 -14.87 -30.51
C TRP A 13 20.48 -15.07 -30.21
N PHE A 14 21.39 -14.45 -30.97
CA PHE A 14 22.82 -14.41 -30.62
C PHE A 14 23.12 -13.45 -29.47
N ASP A 15 22.17 -12.59 -29.08
CA ASP A 15 22.29 -11.77 -27.88
C ASP A 15 22.42 -12.69 -26.65
N PRO A 16 23.49 -12.57 -25.83
CA PRO A 16 23.67 -13.34 -24.61
C PRO A 16 22.51 -13.23 -23.60
N SER A 17 21.72 -12.15 -23.68
CA SER A 17 20.53 -11.91 -22.86
C SER A 17 19.23 -12.46 -23.46
N SER A 18 19.26 -12.96 -24.71
CA SER A 18 18.07 -13.55 -25.33
C SER A 18 17.63 -14.83 -24.62
N PRO A 19 16.31 -15.11 -24.52
CA PRO A 19 15.79 -16.34 -23.90
C PRO A 19 16.38 -17.63 -24.48
N VAL A 20 16.69 -17.65 -25.79
CA VAL A 20 17.33 -18.80 -26.45
C VAL A 20 18.77 -18.99 -25.98
N SER A 21 19.56 -17.91 -25.89
CA SER A 21 20.95 -17.99 -25.42
C SER A 21 21.04 -18.37 -23.95
N ILE A 22 20.10 -17.91 -23.13
CA ILE A 22 19.93 -18.31 -21.73
C ILE A 22 19.62 -19.82 -21.65
N ALA A 23 18.65 -20.32 -22.43
CA ALA A 23 18.33 -21.75 -22.45
C ALA A 23 19.54 -22.64 -22.84
N MET A 24 20.36 -22.22 -23.81
CA MET A 24 21.58 -22.96 -24.17
C MET A 24 22.65 -22.92 -23.06
N ARG A 25 22.66 -21.88 -22.23
CA ARG A 25 23.59 -21.72 -21.09
C ARG A 25 23.14 -22.60 -19.93
N ASP A 26 21.86 -22.53 -19.58
CA ASP A 26 21.24 -23.30 -18.50
C ASP A 26 21.36 -24.80 -18.76
N ALA A 27 21.16 -25.22 -20.02
CA ALA A 27 21.35 -26.61 -20.45
C ALA A 27 22.83 -27.05 -20.55
N ARG A 28 23.79 -26.15 -20.30
CA ARG A 28 25.24 -26.35 -20.46
C ARG A 28 25.62 -27.04 -21.77
N VAL A 29 25.08 -26.53 -22.89
CA VAL A 29 25.39 -27.07 -24.23
C VAL A 29 26.86 -26.78 -24.58
N SER A 30 27.72 -27.79 -24.41
CA SER A 30 29.17 -27.66 -24.49
C SER A 30 29.69 -27.46 -25.92
N ARG A 31 28.99 -27.99 -26.92
CA ARG A 31 29.31 -27.81 -28.35
C ARG A 31 28.11 -27.21 -29.07
N ARG A 32 28.22 -25.92 -29.38
CA ARG A 32 27.24 -25.20 -30.19
C ARG A 32 27.64 -25.30 -31.67
N ASP A 33 26.68 -25.49 -32.55
CA ASP A 33 26.91 -25.49 -34.01
C ASP A 33 27.01 -24.06 -34.57
N GLY A 34 27.11 -23.92 -35.90
CA GLY A 34 27.21 -22.61 -36.56
C GLY A 34 26.03 -21.65 -36.32
N ARG A 35 24.92 -22.14 -35.74
CA ARG A 35 23.74 -21.34 -35.35
C ARG A 35 23.83 -20.82 -33.91
N GLY A 36 24.86 -21.23 -33.15
CA GLY A 36 24.98 -20.97 -31.72
C GLY A 36 24.08 -21.87 -30.86
N LEU A 37 23.56 -22.96 -31.42
CA LEU A 37 22.58 -23.86 -30.81
C LEU A 37 23.16 -25.27 -30.64
N MET A 38 22.44 -26.17 -29.96
CA MET A 38 22.78 -27.59 -29.95
C MET A 38 22.77 -28.15 -31.38
N SER A 39 23.70 -29.05 -31.70
CA SER A 39 23.74 -29.66 -33.04
C SER A 39 22.42 -30.37 -33.37
N LEU A 40 21.95 -30.31 -34.62
CA LEU A 40 20.69 -30.95 -35.04
C LEU A 40 20.64 -32.44 -34.69
N SER A 41 21.74 -33.15 -34.86
CA SER A 41 21.81 -34.59 -34.54
C SER A 41 21.64 -34.85 -33.05
N GLU A 42 22.27 -34.04 -32.19
CA GLU A 42 22.11 -34.14 -30.74
C GLU A 42 20.70 -33.72 -30.29
N ALA A 43 20.16 -32.64 -30.86
CA ALA A 43 18.82 -32.15 -30.56
C ALA A 43 17.75 -33.20 -30.89
N ARG A 44 17.78 -33.75 -32.11
CA ARG A 44 16.87 -34.82 -32.54
C ARG A 44 17.01 -36.06 -31.66
N ARG A 45 18.24 -36.45 -31.29
CA ARG A 45 18.48 -37.59 -30.39
C ARG A 45 17.84 -37.43 -29.01
N LEU A 46 17.78 -36.21 -28.48
CA LEU A 46 17.13 -35.92 -27.19
C LEU A 46 15.61 -35.81 -27.31
N VAL A 47 15.11 -35.18 -28.38
CA VAL A 47 13.67 -34.92 -28.54
C VAL A 47 12.89 -36.14 -29.04
N GLU A 48 13.48 -36.97 -29.91
CA GLU A 48 12.80 -38.15 -30.49
C GLU A 48 12.22 -39.08 -29.41
N PRO A 49 12.97 -39.53 -28.39
CA PRO A 49 12.43 -40.40 -27.33
C PRO A 49 11.64 -39.66 -26.24
N ALA A 50 11.67 -38.33 -26.19
CA ALA A 50 10.96 -37.58 -25.17
C ALA A 50 9.45 -37.69 -25.40
N GLU A 51 8.74 -38.34 -24.49
CA GLU A 51 7.26 -38.42 -24.47
C GLU A 51 6.66 -37.41 -23.48
N VAL A 52 7.42 -37.05 -22.44
CA VAL A 52 7.00 -36.14 -21.37
C VAL A 52 8.09 -35.08 -21.14
N PHE A 53 7.70 -33.82 -21.02
CA PHE A 53 8.54 -32.74 -20.53
C PHE A 53 8.33 -32.56 -19.03
N ARG A 54 9.29 -33.05 -18.24
CA ARG A 54 9.31 -33.03 -16.76
C ARG A 54 10.64 -32.49 -16.25
N LYS A 55 10.72 -32.04 -14.98
CA LYS A 55 11.97 -31.52 -14.37
C LYS A 55 13.14 -32.49 -14.62
N GLY A 56 12.93 -33.76 -14.27
CA GLY A 56 13.92 -34.84 -14.35
C GLY A 56 15.05 -34.69 -13.32
N GLU A 57 16.03 -35.60 -13.37
CA GLU A 57 17.17 -35.56 -12.44
C GLU A 57 18.09 -34.37 -12.75
N GLY A 58 18.49 -33.65 -11.71
CA GLY A 58 19.51 -32.61 -11.79
C GLY A 58 20.91 -33.22 -11.79
N ARG A 59 21.80 -32.72 -12.65
CA ARG A 59 23.24 -33.03 -12.59
C ARG A 59 24.09 -31.76 -12.51
N SER A 60 25.08 -31.74 -11.64
CA SER A 60 25.98 -30.59 -11.53
C SER A 60 26.94 -30.58 -12.72
N ALA A 61 26.98 -29.47 -13.45
CA ALA A 61 27.88 -29.27 -14.58
C ALA A 61 28.50 -27.88 -14.53
N GLY A 62 29.78 -27.81 -14.12
CA GLY A 62 30.52 -26.56 -14.00
C GLY A 62 29.93 -25.61 -12.95
N GLY A 63 29.52 -26.15 -11.79
CA GLY A 63 28.96 -25.37 -10.68
C GLY A 63 27.50 -24.93 -10.86
N THR A 64 26.81 -25.40 -11.90
CA THR A 64 25.37 -25.13 -12.10
C THR A 64 24.60 -26.42 -12.16
N MET A 65 23.46 -26.45 -11.47
CA MET A 65 22.49 -27.54 -11.53
C MET A 65 21.76 -27.51 -12.87
N VAL A 66 21.95 -28.55 -13.68
CA VAL A 66 21.30 -28.71 -14.99
C VAL A 66 20.29 -29.84 -14.91
N PHE A 67 19.03 -29.54 -15.19
CA PHE A 67 17.97 -30.54 -15.20
C PHE A 67 17.79 -31.18 -16.58
N GLU A 68 17.11 -32.34 -16.63
CA GLU A 68 16.73 -32.99 -17.91
C GLU A 68 15.86 -32.04 -18.75
N SER A 69 14.89 -31.37 -18.11
CA SER A 69 14.05 -30.32 -18.70
C SER A 69 14.86 -29.23 -19.39
N ASP A 70 15.94 -28.72 -18.77
CA ASP A 70 16.80 -27.70 -19.36
C ASP A 70 17.40 -28.21 -20.69
N ARG A 71 17.85 -29.47 -20.73
CA ARG A 71 18.45 -30.08 -21.94
C ARG A 71 17.42 -30.36 -23.03
N VAL A 72 16.25 -30.90 -22.69
CA VAL A 72 15.17 -31.14 -23.64
C VAL A 72 14.67 -29.82 -24.22
N TRP A 73 14.56 -28.78 -23.38
CA TRP A 73 14.18 -27.44 -23.82
C TRP A 73 15.19 -26.84 -24.81
N ALA A 74 16.49 -26.90 -24.49
CA ALA A 74 17.53 -26.48 -25.42
C ALA A 74 17.53 -27.30 -26.73
N ALA A 75 17.23 -28.59 -26.67
CA ALA A 75 17.09 -29.44 -27.84
C ALA A 75 15.89 -29.02 -28.71
N LEU A 76 14.72 -28.75 -28.12
CA LEU A 76 13.53 -28.25 -28.83
C LEU A 76 13.77 -26.91 -29.52
N LEU A 77 14.56 -26.01 -28.94
CA LEU A 77 14.98 -24.74 -29.56
C LEU A 77 16.04 -24.90 -30.66
N SER A 78 16.64 -26.09 -30.76
CA SER A 78 17.73 -26.40 -31.69
C SER A 78 17.30 -27.17 -32.93
N LEU A 79 16.02 -27.54 -33.04
CA LEU A 79 15.42 -28.19 -34.21
C LEU A 79 15.56 -27.30 -35.46
N GLU A 80 15.35 -27.87 -36.64
CA GLU A 80 15.63 -27.23 -37.93
C GLU A 80 14.74 -26.01 -38.15
N ASP A 81 13.44 -26.19 -37.99
CA ASP A 81 12.42 -25.18 -38.24
C ASP A 81 11.18 -25.34 -37.33
N ALA A 82 10.22 -24.44 -37.51
CA ALA A 82 8.99 -24.43 -36.74
C ALA A 82 8.12 -25.68 -36.98
N ALA A 83 8.14 -26.25 -38.19
CA ALA A 83 7.34 -27.42 -38.51
C ALA A 83 7.86 -28.67 -37.78
N GLU A 84 9.19 -28.83 -37.72
CA GLU A 84 9.82 -29.86 -36.91
C GLU A 84 9.51 -29.66 -35.42
N PHE A 85 9.60 -28.44 -34.91
CA PHE A 85 9.20 -28.14 -33.53
C PHE A 85 7.73 -28.51 -33.26
N VAL A 86 6.78 -28.05 -34.09
CA VAL A 86 5.34 -28.31 -33.91
C VAL A 86 5.06 -29.82 -33.91
N LYS A 87 5.72 -30.59 -34.77
CA LYS A 87 5.61 -32.06 -34.79
C LYS A 87 5.97 -32.67 -33.44
N HIS A 88 7.08 -32.27 -32.84
CA HIS A 88 7.54 -32.82 -31.56
C HIS A 88 6.79 -32.22 -30.36
N GLY A 89 6.56 -30.91 -30.33
CA GLY A 89 5.90 -30.21 -29.23
C GLY A 89 4.44 -30.63 -29.02
N ARG A 90 3.75 -31.07 -30.07
CA ARG A 90 2.39 -31.66 -29.99
C ARG A 90 2.38 -33.09 -29.46
N ARG A 91 3.48 -33.84 -29.67
CA ARG A 91 3.61 -35.24 -29.22
C ARG A 91 3.96 -35.31 -27.74
N ILE A 92 4.76 -34.37 -27.25
CA ILE A 92 5.24 -34.33 -25.87
C ILE A 92 4.11 -33.88 -24.92
N ARG A 93 3.89 -34.63 -23.84
CA ARG A 93 3.06 -34.22 -22.70
C ARG A 93 3.85 -33.26 -21.82
N TRP A 94 3.29 -32.10 -21.49
CA TRP A 94 3.98 -31.06 -20.74
C TRP A 94 3.53 -31.08 -19.27
N GLU A 95 4.42 -31.51 -18.38
CA GLU A 95 4.17 -31.62 -16.93
C GLU A 95 4.99 -30.61 -16.12
N PHE A 96 5.97 -29.96 -16.75
CA PHE A 96 6.86 -29.03 -16.09
C PHE A 96 7.02 -27.73 -16.88
N GLN A 97 7.36 -26.66 -16.17
CA GLN A 97 7.50 -25.33 -16.73
C GLN A 97 8.91 -25.11 -17.29
N VAL A 98 9.04 -24.20 -18.25
CA VAL A 98 10.35 -23.68 -18.66
C VAL A 98 10.75 -22.54 -17.74
N ARG A 99 12.06 -22.29 -17.58
CA ARG A 99 12.54 -21.17 -16.75
C ARG A 99 12.04 -19.83 -17.30
N GLY A 100 11.48 -19.01 -16.40
CA GLY A 100 10.94 -17.68 -16.68
C GLY A 100 9.48 -17.70 -17.15
N ARG A 101 8.60 -16.98 -16.44
CA ARG A 101 7.17 -16.87 -16.77
C ARG A 101 6.88 -16.10 -18.06
N ASP A 102 7.77 -15.19 -18.46
CA ASP A 102 7.63 -14.39 -19.70
C ASP A 102 8.52 -14.89 -20.85
N ASN A 103 8.82 -16.19 -20.87
CA ASN A 103 9.77 -16.76 -21.83
C ASN A 103 9.20 -16.76 -23.27
N THR A 104 9.87 -16.07 -24.19
CA THR A 104 9.53 -15.98 -25.63
C THR A 104 10.46 -16.77 -26.54
N ALA A 105 11.29 -17.69 -26.01
CA ALA A 105 12.37 -18.33 -26.76
C ALA A 105 11.91 -19.04 -28.04
N LEU A 106 10.74 -19.70 -28.00
CA LEU A 106 10.19 -20.37 -29.17
C LEU A 106 9.84 -19.39 -30.29
N HIS A 107 9.20 -18.27 -29.94
CA HIS A 107 8.90 -17.22 -30.91
C HIS A 107 10.19 -16.57 -31.44
N ASP A 108 11.17 -16.27 -30.56
CA ASP A 108 12.45 -15.71 -30.99
C ASP A 108 13.21 -16.62 -31.97
N ARG A 109 13.03 -17.93 -31.84
CA ARG A 109 13.69 -18.95 -32.68
C ARG A 109 12.92 -19.27 -33.96
N TYR A 110 11.60 -19.42 -33.88
CA TYR A 110 10.76 -20.00 -34.93
C TYR A 110 9.73 -19.01 -35.51
N GLY A 111 9.63 -17.80 -34.95
CA GLY A 111 8.66 -16.79 -35.33
C GLY A 111 7.22 -17.28 -35.18
N ASP A 112 6.35 -16.84 -36.08
CA ASP A 112 4.92 -17.15 -36.08
C ASP A 112 4.61 -18.62 -36.38
N GLY A 113 5.60 -19.39 -36.86
CA GLY A 113 5.43 -20.80 -37.25
C GLY A 113 5.08 -21.74 -36.08
N ILE A 114 5.18 -21.29 -34.83
CA ILE A 114 4.79 -22.06 -33.64
C ILE A 114 3.31 -21.97 -33.32
N LEU A 115 2.55 -21.08 -33.98
CA LEU A 115 1.13 -20.86 -33.70
C LEU A 115 0.30 -22.16 -33.72
N PRO A 116 0.52 -23.12 -34.65
CA PRO A 116 -0.21 -24.39 -34.61
C PRO A 116 0.04 -25.20 -33.33
N TRP A 117 1.23 -25.11 -32.72
CA TRP A 117 1.49 -25.76 -31.44
C TRP A 117 0.73 -25.07 -30.30
N ILE A 118 0.74 -23.74 -30.26
CA ILE A 118 -0.03 -22.96 -29.28
C ILE A 118 -1.53 -23.27 -29.40
N GLU A 119 -2.06 -23.29 -30.62
CA GLU A 119 -3.47 -23.61 -30.89
C GLU A 119 -3.84 -25.02 -30.39
N SER A 120 -2.93 -26.00 -30.53
CA SER A 120 -3.18 -27.36 -30.01
C SER A 120 -3.16 -27.46 -28.48
N ARG A 121 -2.88 -26.37 -27.76
CA ARG A 121 -3.01 -26.28 -26.30
C ARG A 121 -4.37 -25.73 -25.84
N ILE A 122 -5.25 -25.37 -26.78
CA ILE A 122 -6.62 -24.96 -26.48
C ILE A 122 -7.50 -26.21 -26.47
N GLU A 123 -8.17 -26.46 -25.35
CA GLU A 123 -9.11 -27.57 -25.17
C GLU A 123 -10.48 -27.26 -25.79
N GLY A 124 -11.35 -28.27 -25.85
CA GLY A 124 -12.64 -28.17 -26.53
C GLY A 124 -13.60 -27.12 -25.95
N ASP A 125 -13.43 -26.78 -24.68
CA ASP A 125 -14.17 -25.74 -23.97
C ASP A 125 -13.54 -24.33 -24.10
N GLY A 126 -12.39 -24.21 -24.77
CA GLY A 126 -11.64 -22.97 -24.91
C GLY A 126 -10.62 -22.71 -23.80
N ALA A 127 -10.38 -23.66 -22.88
CA ALA A 127 -9.30 -23.53 -21.90
C ALA A 127 -7.93 -23.63 -22.57
N LEU A 128 -7.08 -22.61 -22.40
CA LEU A 128 -5.69 -22.64 -22.84
C LEU A 128 -4.80 -23.23 -21.74
N VAL A 129 -4.23 -24.40 -21.99
CA VAL A 129 -3.27 -25.03 -21.07
C VAL A 129 -1.92 -24.32 -21.18
N ASN A 130 -1.64 -23.40 -20.25
CA ASN A 130 -0.41 -22.62 -20.18
C ASN A 130 0.73 -23.39 -19.49
N VAL A 131 0.91 -24.64 -19.90
CA VAL A 131 2.04 -25.49 -19.52
C VAL A 131 2.67 -26.01 -20.80
N PRO A 132 3.93 -25.60 -21.09
CA PRO A 132 4.79 -24.76 -20.27
C PRO A 132 4.37 -23.27 -20.28
N TRP A 133 4.77 -22.49 -19.27
CA TRP A 133 4.39 -21.08 -19.05
C TRP A 133 4.74 -20.13 -20.21
N CYS A 134 5.50 -20.59 -21.21
CA CYS A 134 5.83 -19.82 -22.40
C CYS A 134 4.71 -19.77 -23.46
N VAL A 135 3.65 -20.57 -23.33
CA VAL A 135 2.54 -20.62 -24.31
C VAL A 135 1.86 -19.25 -24.46
N VAL A 136 1.42 -18.64 -23.36
CA VAL A 136 0.79 -17.30 -23.38
C VAL A 136 1.76 -16.20 -23.84
N PRO A 137 2.98 -16.06 -23.27
CA PRO A 137 3.96 -15.07 -23.75
C PRO A 137 4.28 -15.19 -25.25
N CYS A 138 4.41 -16.41 -25.78
CA CYS A 138 4.63 -16.64 -27.20
C CYS A 138 3.41 -16.26 -28.05
N LEU A 139 2.19 -16.61 -27.61
CA LEU A 139 0.95 -16.18 -28.30
C LEU A 139 0.88 -14.66 -28.39
N LEU A 140 1.20 -13.98 -27.28
CA LEU A 140 1.23 -12.52 -27.18
C LEU A 140 2.41 -11.87 -27.91
N ALA A 141 3.37 -12.64 -28.44
CA ALA A 141 4.49 -12.12 -29.23
C ALA A 141 4.20 -12.19 -30.74
N ILE A 142 3.31 -13.10 -31.17
CA ILE A 142 2.94 -13.31 -32.58
C ILE A 142 1.97 -12.22 -33.02
N GLY A 143 2.43 -11.32 -33.89
CA GLY A 143 1.66 -10.15 -34.34
C GLY A 143 0.71 -10.38 -35.52
N THR A 144 0.35 -11.62 -35.81
CA THR A 144 -0.49 -11.96 -36.97
C THR A 144 -1.98 -12.00 -36.62
N ARG A 145 -2.83 -11.89 -37.64
CA ARG A 145 -4.29 -11.98 -37.49
C ARG A 145 -4.72 -13.34 -36.92
N GLU A 146 -4.06 -14.42 -37.34
CA GLU A 146 -4.34 -15.79 -36.89
C GLU A 146 -4.06 -15.95 -35.39
N ALA A 147 -3.06 -15.25 -34.84
CA ALA A 147 -2.81 -15.24 -33.40
C ALA A 147 -3.93 -14.54 -32.63
N LEU A 148 -4.53 -13.47 -33.18
CA LEU A 148 -5.73 -12.87 -32.60
C LEU A 148 -6.92 -13.84 -32.65
N GLU A 149 -7.11 -14.59 -33.76
CA GLU A 149 -8.15 -15.63 -33.84
C GLU A 149 -7.95 -16.74 -32.79
N VAL A 150 -6.70 -17.15 -32.53
CA VAL A 150 -6.35 -18.06 -31.43
C VAL A 150 -6.68 -17.43 -30.08
N ALA A 151 -6.26 -16.20 -29.82
CA ALA A 151 -6.51 -15.49 -28.57
C ALA A 151 -8.00 -15.30 -28.28
N LEU A 152 -8.83 -15.06 -29.30
CA LEU A 152 -10.29 -14.93 -29.18
C LEU A 152 -11.01 -16.25 -28.85
N ARG A 153 -10.36 -17.39 -29.07
CA ARG A 153 -10.91 -18.71 -28.69
C ARG A 153 -10.61 -19.07 -27.23
N VAL A 154 -9.67 -18.39 -26.59
CA VAL A 154 -9.27 -18.68 -25.20
C VAL A 154 -10.33 -18.14 -24.26
N GLN A 155 -11.03 -19.03 -23.55
CA GLN A 155 -12.06 -18.68 -22.57
C GLN A 155 -11.52 -18.63 -21.14
N SER A 156 -10.50 -19.44 -20.85
CA SER A 156 -9.82 -19.48 -19.56
C SER A 156 -8.36 -19.88 -19.76
N ILE A 157 -7.51 -19.60 -18.77
CA ILE A 157 -6.13 -20.07 -18.74
C ILE A 157 -6.02 -21.08 -17.62
N VAL A 158 -5.54 -22.29 -17.94
CA VAL A 158 -5.25 -23.33 -16.96
C VAL A 158 -3.75 -23.40 -16.78
N GLU A 159 -3.29 -23.05 -15.58
CA GLU A 159 -1.95 -23.35 -15.13
C GLU A 159 -2.05 -24.62 -14.28
N LEU A 160 -1.39 -25.71 -14.68
CA LEU A 160 -1.29 -26.86 -13.79
C LEU A 160 -0.51 -26.38 -12.57
N ALA A 161 -1.16 -26.38 -11.41
CA ALA A 161 -0.46 -26.22 -10.14
C ALA A 161 0.64 -27.27 -10.15
N SER A 162 1.90 -26.84 -10.08
CA SER A 162 3.00 -27.77 -9.89
C SER A 162 2.72 -28.47 -8.56
N THR A 163 2.27 -29.72 -8.62
CA THR A 163 1.96 -30.59 -7.48
C THR A 163 3.21 -30.99 -6.68
N GLY A 164 4.23 -30.13 -6.63
CA GLY A 164 5.48 -30.37 -5.92
C GLY A 164 6.40 -29.16 -5.73
N SER A 165 5.91 -27.91 -5.80
CA SER A 165 6.78 -26.71 -5.60
C SER A 165 6.89 -26.22 -4.15
N GLU A 166 6.57 -27.03 -3.14
CA GLU A 166 6.90 -26.69 -1.74
C GLU A 166 8.42 -26.62 -1.50
N ILE A 167 9.25 -27.18 -2.40
CA ILE A 167 10.71 -27.25 -2.23
C ILE A 167 11.45 -25.98 -2.73
N GLU A 168 10.86 -25.15 -3.59
CA GLU A 168 11.59 -24.01 -4.19
C GLU A 168 11.62 -22.74 -3.31
N ALA A 169 10.95 -22.73 -2.16
CA ALA A 169 11.02 -21.62 -1.19
C ALA A 169 12.23 -21.70 -0.25
N GLU A 170 12.91 -22.85 -0.15
CA GLU A 170 14.02 -23.06 0.81
C GLU A 170 15.43 -22.99 0.17
N GLU A 171 15.58 -23.21 -1.14
CA GLU A 171 16.91 -23.25 -1.79
C GLU A 171 17.46 -21.88 -2.24
N SER A 172 16.71 -20.79 -2.08
CA SER A 172 17.15 -19.45 -2.50
C SER A 172 18.10 -18.74 -1.52
N ASP A 173 18.23 -19.25 -0.28
CA ASP A 173 18.93 -18.56 0.82
C ASP A 173 20.25 -19.23 1.27
N LEU A 174 20.74 -20.27 0.55
CA LEU A 174 21.91 -21.06 0.98
C LEU A 174 23.19 -20.85 0.14
N VAL A 175 23.49 -19.64 -0.31
CA VAL A 175 24.83 -19.30 -0.82
C VAL A 175 25.27 -17.93 -0.33
N GLU A 176 25.71 -17.85 0.93
CA GLU A 176 26.79 -16.95 1.37
C GLU A 176 27.33 -17.42 2.74
N ASP A 177 28.65 -17.36 2.87
CA ASP A 177 29.54 -17.70 4.00
C ASP A 177 29.77 -19.16 4.42
N ALA A 178 30.84 -19.73 3.85
CA ALA A 178 31.65 -20.75 4.48
C ALA A 178 32.75 -20.08 5.32
N SER A 179 32.63 -20.14 6.64
CA SER A 179 33.77 -20.04 7.55
C SER A 179 33.74 -21.21 8.53
N THR A 180 34.88 -21.87 8.59
CA THR A 180 35.27 -22.96 9.47
C THR A 180 35.27 -22.54 10.95
N SER A 181 34.66 -23.35 11.81
CA SER A 181 35.17 -23.60 13.16
C SER A 181 34.69 -24.97 13.62
N ASP A 182 35.65 -25.84 13.88
CA ASP A 182 35.55 -26.99 14.76
C ASP A 182 35.07 -26.53 16.15
N ASP A 183 34.27 -27.34 16.86
CA ASP A 183 34.66 -27.98 18.13
C ASP A 183 33.45 -28.41 19.00
N ASP A 184 33.56 -29.65 19.47
CA ASP A 184 33.02 -30.31 20.68
C ASP A 184 31.54 -30.22 21.12
N GLY A 185 30.86 -31.37 20.94
CA GLY A 185 30.47 -32.22 22.07
C GLY A 185 29.25 -31.83 22.90
N ASP A 186 28.13 -32.54 22.69
CA ASP A 186 27.40 -33.13 23.82
C ASP A 186 26.54 -34.31 23.38
N GLU A 187 26.78 -35.45 24.02
CA GLU A 187 26.00 -36.67 23.93
C GLU A 187 24.89 -36.61 24.98
N SER A 188 23.63 -36.67 24.58
CA SER A 188 22.60 -37.18 25.48
C SER A 188 21.55 -37.95 24.70
N ASP A 189 21.73 -39.27 24.78
CA ASP A 189 20.69 -40.29 24.79
C ASP A 189 19.42 -39.77 25.48
N ASP A 190 18.29 -39.94 24.81
CA ASP A 190 17.03 -40.28 25.47
C ASP A 190 16.25 -41.19 24.53
N GLU A 191 16.44 -42.49 24.78
CA GLU A 191 15.57 -43.58 24.40
C GLU A 191 14.22 -43.34 25.08
N ASP A 192 13.14 -43.25 24.32
CA ASP A 192 11.81 -43.62 24.83
C ASP A 192 11.08 -44.41 23.75
N GLU A 193 10.85 -45.66 24.13
CA GLU A 193 10.17 -46.73 23.43
C GLU A 193 8.64 -46.52 23.41
N ASP A 194 8.01 -47.24 22.50
CA ASP A 194 6.63 -47.75 22.54
C ASP A 194 5.46 -46.76 22.46
N GLU A 195 4.64 -46.91 21.41
CA GLU A 195 3.43 -47.73 21.54
C GLU A 195 2.76 -47.92 20.17
N ASP A 196 2.35 -49.17 19.95
CA ASP A 196 1.57 -49.69 18.84
C ASP A 196 0.27 -48.92 18.63
N ASP A 197 -0.15 -48.71 17.38
CA ASP A 197 -1.58 -48.66 17.03
C ASP A 197 -1.81 -49.02 15.55
N GLU A 198 -2.23 -50.28 15.42
CA GLU A 198 -3.22 -50.89 14.51
C GLU A 198 -3.55 -50.21 13.14
N GLU A 199 -3.16 -50.95 12.10
CA GLU A 199 -3.94 -51.31 10.90
C GLU A 199 -5.28 -50.58 10.64
N ASP A 200 -5.29 -49.66 9.68
CA ASP A 200 -6.46 -49.44 8.80
C ASP A 200 -5.99 -49.31 7.34
N ALA A 201 -6.09 -50.43 6.63
CA ALA A 201 -5.87 -50.52 5.19
C ALA A 201 -7.17 -50.13 4.46
N ASP A 202 -7.41 -48.82 4.33
CA ASP A 202 -8.42 -48.30 3.40
C ASP A 202 -7.76 -47.95 2.05
N ASP A 203 -8.23 -48.68 1.05
CA ASP A 203 -7.91 -48.61 -0.38
C ASP A 203 -8.20 -47.21 -0.99
N PRO A 204 -7.19 -46.41 -1.38
CA PRO A 204 -7.39 -45.07 -1.95
C PRO A 204 -7.47 -45.11 -3.49
N GLY A 205 -8.13 -46.12 -4.06
CA GLY A 205 -8.02 -46.43 -5.49
C GLY A 205 -8.98 -45.73 -6.45
N ALA A 206 -9.94 -44.91 -6.00
CA ALA A 206 -11.06 -44.50 -6.86
C ALA A 206 -11.50 -43.01 -6.83
N ASP A 207 -11.02 -42.18 -5.90
CA ASP A 207 -11.51 -40.79 -5.75
C ASP A 207 -10.52 -39.70 -6.21
N GLU A 208 -9.27 -40.06 -6.57
CA GLU A 208 -8.26 -39.07 -7.00
C GLU A 208 -8.64 -38.34 -8.31
N ASP A 209 -9.39 -38.99 -9.21
CA ASP A 209 -9.80 -38.38 -10.49
C ASP A 209 -10.91 -37.31 -10.30
N GLU A 210 -11.78 -37.44 -9.29
CA GLU A 210 -12.85 -36.46 -9.03
C GLU A 210 -12.31 -35.21 -8.30
N ASP A 211 -11.33 -35.38 -7.42
CA ASP A 211 -10.69 -34.25 -6.72
C ASP A 211 -9.78 -33.43 -7.64
N ASP A 212 -9.11 -34.06 -8.62
CA ASP A 212 -8.33 -33.38 -9.65
C ASP A 212 -9.22 -32.54 -10.60
N GLU A 213 -10.39 -33.05 -11.00
CA GLU A 213 -11.36 -32.26 -11.79
C GLU A 213 -11.89 -31.06 -10.99
N ARG A 214 -12.12 -31.23 -9.69
CA ARG A 214 -12.62 -30.17 -8.81
C ARG A 214 -11.56 -29.10 -8.53
N ALA A 215 -10.32 -29.50 -8.32
CA ALA A 215 -9.18 -28.59 -8.18
C ALA A 215 -8.91 -27.79 -9.46
N ARG A 216 -9.07 -28.42 -10.64
CA ARG A 216 -8.99 -27.71 -11.95
C ARG A 216 -10.12 -26.69 -12.11
N ALA A 217 -11.33 -27.01 -11.66
CA ALA A 217 -12.47 -26.09 -11.72
C ALA A 217 -12.31 -24.87 -10.78
N ASP A 218 -11.69 -25.05 -9.61
CA ASP A 218 -11.49 -23.97 -8.63
C ASP A 218 -10.25 -23.09 -8.94
N ALA A 219 -9.25 -23.61 -9.65
CA ALA A 219 -8.06 -22.86 -10.08
C ALA A 219 -8.30 -21.95 -11.29
N ALA A 220 -9.35 -22.20 -12.08
CA ALA A 220 -9.72 -21.37 -13.22
C ALA A 220 -10.27 -20.01 -12.75
N THR A 221 -9.46 -18.96 -12.83
CA THR A 221 -9.95 -17.58 -12.65
C THR A 221 -11.06 -17.32 -13.66
N LYS A 222 -12.30 -17.09 -13.18
CA LYS A 222 -13.45 -16.69 -14.01
C LYS A 222 -13.22 -15.30 -14.60
N ASP A 223 -12.42 -15.25 -15.65
CA ASP A 223 -12.29 -14.11 -16.55
C ASP A 223 -13.43 -14.16 -17.59
N ASP A 224 -13.73 -13.04 -18.25
CA ASP A 224 -14.79 -12.97 -19.28
C ASP A 224 -14.42 -13.68 -20.61
N GLY A 225 -13.29 -14.40 -20.61
CA GLY A 225 -12.74 -15.12 -21.74
C GLY A 225 -12.24 -14.23 -22.86
N LEU A 226 -11.96 -12.94 -22.60
CA LEU A 226 -11.38 -12.03 -23.60
C LEU A 226 -10.04 -11.41 -23.15
N ASP A 227 -9.56 -11.70 -21.95
CA ASP A 227 -8.32 -11.10 -21.42
C ASP A 227 -7.09 -11.37 -22.30
N VAL A 228 -6.90 -12.61 -22.76
CA VAL A 228 -5.77 -12.94 -23.66
C VAL A 228 -5.82 -12.11 -24.94
N ALA A 229 -7.01 -11.94 -25.53
CA ALA A 229 -7.20 -11.09 -26.71
C ALA A 229 -6.95 -9.60 -26.39
N ARG A 230 -7.40 -9.08 -25.25
CA ARG A 230 -7.10 -7.70 -24.82
C ARG A 230 -5.59 -7.47 -24.62
N ARG A 231 -4.90 -8.42 -23.98
CA ARG A 231 -3.44 -8.40 -23.80
C ARG A 231 -2.71 -8.45 -25.14
N TRP A 232 -3.20 -9.26 -26.07
CA TRP A 232 -2.68 -9.32 -27.44
C TRP A 232 -2.84 -7.97 -28.14
N MET A 233 -4.05 -7.40 -28.12
CA MET A 233 -4.31 -6.10 -28.75
C MET A 233 -3.42 -4.97 -28.21
N THR A 234 -3.07 -5.02 -26.92
CA THR A 234 -2.19 -4.03 -26.28
C THR A 234 -0.76 -4.08 -26.83
N ARG A 235 -0.30 -5.22 -27.33
CA ARG A 235 1.06 -5.40 -27.86
C ARG A 235 1.20 -5.11 -29.35
N HIS A 236 0.10 -5.08 -30.10
CA HIS A 236 0.14 -5.01 -31.56
C HIS A 236 -0.54 -3.76 -32.12
N PRO A 237 0.17 -2.88 -32.85
CA PRO A 237 -0.35 -1.59 -33.30
C PRO A 237 -1.52 -1.70 -34.29
N ASN A 238 -1.58 -2.78 -35.08
CA ASN A 238 -2.63 -3.01 -36.09
C ASN A 238 -3.80 -3.85 -35.56
N ALA A 239 -3.87 -4.07 -34.25
CA ALA A 239 -4.82 -5.01 -33.65
C ALA A 239 -6.28 -4.67 -33.93
N TYR A 240 -6.65 -3.39 -33.96
CA TYR A 240 -8.03 -2.98 -34.26
C TYR A 240 -8.42 -3.26 -35.71
N GLY A 241 -7.50 -3.12 -36.66
CA GLY A 241 -7.76 -3.51 -38.05
C GLY A 241 -8.03 -5.01 -38.19
N ALA A 242 -7.22 -5.84 -37.54
CA ALA A 242 -7.42 -7.29 -37.49
C ALA A 242 -8.75 -7.65 -36.81
N LEU A 243 -9.02 -7.10 -35.62
CA LEU A 243 -10.25 -7.35 -34.86
C LEU A 243 -11.50 -6.94 -35.66
N ALA A 244 -11.48 -5.77 -36.28
CA ALA A 244 -12.58 -5.25 -37.07
C ALA A 244 -12.82 -6.09 -38.33
N THR A 245 -11.75 -6.56 -38.99
CA THR A 245 -11.86 -7.49 -40.12
C THR A 245 -12.52 -8.80 -39.68
N LEU A 246 -12.08 -9.39 -38.56
CA LEU A 246 -12.69 -10.61 -38.01
C LEU A 246 -14.16 -10.42 -37.63
N ALA A 247 -14.50 -9.28 -37.03
CA ALA A 247 -15.88 -8.95 -36.72
C ALA A 247 -16.73 -8.81 -38.00
N ASP A 248 -16.24 -8.10 -39.02
CA ASP A 248 -16.91 -7.92 -40.33
C ASP A 248 -17.13 -9.26 -41.05
N GLU A 249 -16.18 -10.20 -40.90
CA GLU A 249 -16.27 -11.58 -41.40
C GLU A 249 -17.20 -12.50 -40.57
N GLY A 250 -17.77 -11.99 -39.48
CA GLY A 250 -18.79 -12.69 -38.71
C GLY A 250 -18.28 -13.45 -37.47
N ASN A 251 -17.05 -13.21 -37.01
CA ASN A 251 -16.57 -13.79 -35.76
C ASN A 251 -17.30 -13.13 -34.55
N PRO A 252 -18.10 -13.88 -33.78
CA PRO A 252 -18.93 -13.29 -32.71
C PRO A 252 -18.11 -12.75 -31.54
N ARG A 253 -17.00 -13.41 -31.16
CA ARG A 253 -16.11 -12.95 -30.09
C ARG A 253 -15.32 -11.73 -30.51
N ALA A 254 -14.91 -11.64 -31.78
CA ALA A 254 -14.30 -10.42 -32.31
C ALA A 254 -15.28 -9.24 -32.27
N ALA A 255 -16.54 -9.45 -32.66
CA ALA A 255 -17.58 -8.42 -32.59
C ALA A 255 -17.90 -8.02 -31.15
N GLU A 256 -17.95 -8.97 -30.22
CA GLU A 256 -18.11 -8.73 -28.79
C GLU A 256 -16.96 -7.89 -28.24
N LEU A 257 -15.71 -8.31 -28.46
CA LEU A 257 -14.53 -7.57 -28.03
C LEU A 257 -14.47 -6.20 -28.70
N LEU A 258 -14.84 -6.07 -29.97
CA LEU A 258 -14.86 -4.78 -30.66
C LEU A 258 -15.85 -3.81 -30.00
N ARG A 259 -17.05 -4.28 -29.63
CA ARG A 259 -18.04 -3.47 -28.90
C ARG A 259 -17.57 -3.16 -27.48
N ASP A 260 -16.98 -4.12 -26.78
CA ASP A 260 -16.37 -3.93 -25.46
C ASP A 260 -15.31 -2.82 -25.50
N ARG A 261 -14.36 -2.91 -26.43
CA ARG A 261 -13.34 -1.88 -26.64
C ARG A 261 -13.93 -0.54 -27.06
N ALA A 262 -14.99 -0.53 -27.86
CA ALA A 262 -15.65 0.71 -28.27
C ALA A 262 -16.43 1.37 -27.13
N ALA A 263 -17.04 0.58 -26.25
CA ALA A 263 -17.68 1.07 -25.03
C ALA A 263 -16.64 1.62 -24.05
N ALA A 264 -15.49 0.94 -23.91
CA ALA A 264 -14.42 1.35 -23.03
C ALA A 264 -13.64 2.57 -23.55
N LEU A 265 -13.24 2.58 -24.82
CA LEU A 265 -12.33 3.58 -25.40
C LEU A 265 -13.03 4.64 -26.25
N GLY A 266 -14.34 4.54 -26.45
CA GLY A 266 -15.11 5.46 -27.27
C GLY A 266 -14.70 5.41 -28.75
N GLY A 267 -14.77 6.56 -29.43
CA GLY A 267 -14.55 6.63 -30.87
C GLY A 267 -13.09 6.49 -31.31
N VAL A 268 -12.13 6.38 -30.38
CA VAL A 268 -10.73 6.04 -30.70
C VAL A 268 -10.63 4.72 -31.44
N VAL A 269 -11.51 3.76 -31.13
CA VAL A 269 -11.58 2.47 -31.83
C VAL A 269 -11.83 2.67 -33.33
N ARG A 270 -12.74 3.59 -33.69
CA ARG A 270 -13.03 3.88 -35.09
C ARG A 270 -11.82 4.46 -35.81
N GLU A 271 -11.12 5.40 -35.20
CA GLU A 271 -9.90 5.99 -35.78
C GLU A 271 -8.79 4.94 -35.98
N ALA A 272 -8.67 3.99 -35.05
CA ALA A 272 -7.72 2.88 -35.16
C ALA A 272 -8.03 1.96 -36.35
N ILE A 273 -9.32 1.69 -36.56
CA ILE A 273 -9.80 0.92 -37.72
C ILE A 273 -9.55 1.71 -39.01
N GLU A 274 -9.82 3.02 -39.01
CA GLU A 274 -9.59 3.89 -40.16
C GLU A 274 -8.12 3.97 -40.54
N ALA A 275 -7.22 4.09 -39.56
CA ALA A 275 -5.78 4.06 -39.80
C ALA A 275 -5.29 2.73 -40.40
N SER A 276 -5.96 1.62 -40.06
CA SER A 276 -5.56 0.27 -40.50
C SER A 276 -6.22 -0.18 -41.81
N LEU A 277 -7.50 0.17 -42.02
CA LEU A 277 -8.36 -0.35 -43.11
C LEU A 277 -8.84 0.75 -44.08
N GLY A 278 -8.58 2.03 -43.79
CA GLY A 278 -9.06 3.18 -44.54
C GLY A 278 -10.45 3.67 -44.11
N GLU A 279 -10.77 4.92 -44.51
CA GLU A 279 -11.99 5.64 -44.11
C GLU A 279 -13.29 4.89 -44.46
N GLU A 280 -13.40 4.39 -45.70
CA GLU A 280 -14.61 3.71 -46.17
C GLU A 280 -14.90 2.42 -45.41
N ALA A 281 -13.87 1.61 -45.13
CA ALA A 281 -14.03 0.38 -44.35
C ALA A 281 -14.39 0.70 -42.90
N ALA A 282 -13.71 1.68 -42.27
CA ALA A 282 -14.00 2.10 -40.91
C ALA A 282 -15.41 2.68 -40.76
N LYS A 283 -15.89 3.44 -41.74
CA LYS A 283 -17.26 3.96 -41.76
C LYS A 283 -18.29 2.83 -41.80
N ARG A 284 -18.13 1.86 -42.73
CA ARG A 284 -19.01 0.69 -42.83
C ARG A 284 -19.06 -0.11 -41.53
N ILE A 285 -17.89 -0.45 -40.98
CA ILE A 285 -17.76 -1.23 -39.74
C ILE A 285 -18.33 -0.44 -38.55
N ALA A 286 -18.10 0.87 -38.48
CA ALA A 286 -18.67 1.72 -37.44
C ALA A 286 -20.21 1.73 -37.47
N GLU A 287 -20.81 1.79 -38.66
CA GLU A 287 -22.27 1.71 -38.84
C GLU A 287 -22.81 0.32 -38.44
N GLN A 288 -22.12 -0.75 -38.86
CA GLN A 288 -22.52 -2.14 -38.56
C GLN A 288 -22.46 -2.50 -37.07
N PHE A 289 -21.43 -2.04 -36.35
CA PHE A 289 -21.23 -2.36 -34.93
C PHE A 289 -21.63 -1.22 -33.99
N ASN A 290 -22.24 -0.15 -34.51
CA ASN A 290 -22.63 1.05 -33.78
C ASN A 290 -21.46 1.66 -32.98
N LEU A 291 -20.28 1.75 -33.60
CA LEU A 291 -19.10 2.31 -32.95
C LEU A 291 -19.28 3.83 -32.79
N PRO A 292 -19.10 4.38 -31.57
CA PRO A 292 -19.33 5.79 -31.32
C PRO A 292 -18.40 6.67 -32.16
N ARG A 293 -18.89 7.83 -32.59
CA ARG A 293 -18.04 8.91 -33.09
C ARG A 293 -17.47 9.64 -31.88
N THR A 294 -16.15 9.81 -31.81
CA THR A 294 -15.55 10.77 -30.89
C THR A 294 -15.95 12.15 -31.40
N ARG A 295 -16.92 12.80 -30.75
CA ARG A 295 -17.02 14.24 -30.82
C ARG A 295 -16.36 14.76 -29.55
N LEU A 296 -15.24 15.44 -29.71
CA LEU A 296 -14.56 16.02 -28.57
C LEU A 296 -15.40 17.21 -28.06
N PRO A 297 -15.27 17.59 -26.79
CA PRO A 297 -15.84 18.84 -26.32
C PRO A 297 -15.38 19.99 -27.23
N GLU A 298 -16.29 20.92 -27.57
CA GLU A 298 -16.01 22.00 -28.53
C GLU A 298 -14.78 22.83 -28.14
N GLU A 299 -14.54 23.00 -26.83
CA GLU A 299 -13.40 23.73 -26.30
C GLU A 299 -12.07 22.99 -26.57
N VAL A 300 -12.06 21.66 -26.48
CA VAL A 300 -10.91 20.82 -26.83
C VAL A 300 -10.68 20.84 -28.33
N GLU A 301 -11.73 20.71 -29.15
CA GLU A 301 -11.62 20.80 -30.63
C GLU A 301 -10.98 22.13 -31.05
N ARG A 302 -11.46 23.24 -30.47
CA ARG A 302 -10.95 24.58 -30.73
C ARG A 302 -9.49 24.73 -30.32
N LEU A 303 -9.13 24.26 -29.12
CA LEU A 303 -7.75 24.28 -28.63
C LEU A 303 -6.80 23.54 -29.58
N LEU A 304 -7.17 22.32 -30.00
CA LEU A 304 -6.35 21.51 -30.89
C LEU A 304 -6.21 22.13 -32.29
N ALA A 305 -7.28 22.76 -32.80
CA ALA A 305 -7.26 23.44 -34.09
C ALA A 305 -6.34 24.68 -34.11
N GLU A 306 -6.28 25.41 -33.00
CA GLU A 306 -5.40 26.59 -32.84
C GLU A 306 -3.94 26.23 -32.58
N SER A 307 -3.66 24.99 -32.16
CA SER A 307 -2.33 24.56 -31.72
C SER A 307 -1.44 24.11 -32.87
N GLU A 308 -0.14 24.33 -32.72
CA GLU A 308 0.90 23.95 -33.70
C GLU A 308 0.90 22.42 -33.90
N ALA A 309 0.80 21.96 -35.15
CA ALA A 309 1.02 20.56 -35.50
C ALA A 309 2.51 20.27 -35.60
N ILE A 310 2.95 19.17 -35.00
CA ILE A 310 4.31 18.67 -35.15
C ILE A 310 4.33 17.56 -36.20
N ASP A 311 5.31 17.62 -37.10
CA ASP A 311 5.58 16.59 -38.11
C ASP A 311 6.34 15.39 -37.50
N GLU A 312 5.75 14.78 -36.46
CA GLU A 312 6.25 13.57 -35.82
C GLU A 312 5.29 12.42 -36.15
N PRO A 313 5.74 11.33 -36.79
CA PRO A 313 4.84 10.23 -37.15
C PRO A 313 4.09 9.66 -35.94
N ARG A 314 2.86 9.23 -36.18
CA ARG A 314 2.00 8.66 -35.14
C ARG A 314 2.55 7.29 -34.71
N GLY A 315 2.77 7.12 -33.41
CA GLY A 315 3.09 5.82 -32.80
C GLY A 315 1.83 4.99 -32.54
N PRO A 316 1.95 3.86 -31.80
CA PRO A 316 0.79 3.05 -31.43
C PRO A 316 -0.26 3.86 -30.65
N LEU A 317 -1.52 3.48 -30.82
CA LEU A 317 -2.67 4.21 -30.30
C LEU A 317 -2.90 3.94 -28.81
N TRP A 318 -3.19 5.00 -28.07
CA TRP A 318 -3.70 4.94 -26.72
C TRP A 318 -4.71 6.08 -26.50
N SER A 319 -5.51 6.02 -25.44
CA SER A 319 -6.58 6.98 -25.21
C SER A 319 -6.83 7.25 -23.74
N ILE A 320 -7.70 8.22 -23.47
CA ILE A 320 -8.12 8.62 -22.12
C ILE A 320 -8.67 7.43 -21.30
N ALA A 321 -9.19 6.41 -21.97
CA ALA A 321 -9.72 5.24 -21.29
C ALA A 321 -8.65 4.31 -20.69
N GLU A 322 -7.39 4.39 -21.13
CA GLU A 322 -6.28 3.78 -20.39
C GLU A 322 -6.08 4.48 -19.04
N LEU A 323 -6.24 5.81 -18.99
CA LEU A 323 -6.25 6.55 -17.72
C LEU A 323 -7.52 6.27 -16.90
N ASP A 324 -8.69 6.06 -17.51
CA ASP A 324 -9.90 5.64 -16.79
C ASP A 324 -9.73 4.26 -16.14
N GLU A 325 -9.05 3.34 -16.82
CA GLU A 325 -8.73 2.02 -16.28
C GLU A 325 -7.72 2.12 -15.14
N ALA A 326 -6.69 2.95 -15.29
CA ALA A 326 -5.75 3.24 -14.21
C ALA A 326 -6.46 3.87 -13.00
N ALA A 327 -7.38 4.81 -13.23
CA ALA A 327 -8.18 5.42 -12.17
C ALA A 327 -9.07 4.38 -11.45
N ARG A 328 -9.69 3.47 -12.20
CA ARG A 328 -10.51 2.37 -11.64
C ARG A 328 -9.68 1.43 -10.77
N LYS A 329 -8.41 1.23 -11.13
CA LYS A 329 -7.44 0.41 -10.38
C LYS A 329 -6.73 1.17 -9.26
N PHE A 330 -6.98 2.47 -9.13
CA PHE A 330 -6.22 3.38 -8.25
C PHE A 330 -4.72 3.44 -8.57
N ASP A 331 -4.35 3.10 -9.81
CA ASP A 331 -3.00 3.24 -10.37
C ASP A 331 -2.78 4.65 -10.96
N LEU A 332 -3.83 5.49 -11.02
CA LEU A 332 -3.74 6.90 -11.42
C LEU A 332 -3.32 7.74 -10.20
N PRO A 333 -2.22 8.52 -10.26
CA PRO A 333 -1.87 9.52 -9.26
C PRO A 333 -3.08 10.37 -8.86
N SER A 334 -3.17 10.75 -7.59
CA SER A 334 -4.32 11.50 -7.09
C SER A 334 -3.88 12.62 -6.16
N TRP A 335 -4.64 13.73 -6.14
CA TRP A 335 -4.41 14.82 -5.19
C TRP A 335 -4.90 14.48 -3.78
N ASP A 336 -6.00 13.72 -3.70
CA ASP A 336 -6.70 13.41 -2.46
C ASP A 336 -6.47 11.93 -2.09
N ASN A 337 -5.35 11.66 -1.41
CA ASN A 337 -5.08 10.35 -0.84
C ASN A 337 -4.98 10.43 0.69
N ALA A 338 -5.53 9.45 1.40
CA ALA A 338 -5.45 9.41 2.86
C ALA A 338 -4.05 9.05 3.38
N ASN A 339 -3.23 8.41 2.55
CA ASN A 339 -1.91 7.89 2.93
C ASN A 339 -0.76 8.85 2.59
N TYR A 340 -1.03 9.91 1.83
CA TYR A 340 -0.06 10.91 1.45
C TYR A 340 -0.72 12.21 1.02
N THR A 341 0.00 13.30 1.22
CA THR A 341 -0.36 14.62 0.71
C THR A 341 0.42 14.86 -0.57
N THR A 342 -0.28 14.99 -1.70
CA THR A 342 0.33 15.41 -2.97
C THR A 342 0.56 16.92 -2.94
N ALA A 343 1.80 17.34 -2.74
CA ALA A 343 2.18 18.75 -2.64
C ALA A 343 2.21 19.44 -4.00
N ALA A 344 2.62 18.72 -5.04
CA ALA A 344 2.60 19.19 -6.42
C ALA A 344 2.49 18.02 -7.40
N MET A 345 1.96 18.29 -8.59
CA MET A 345 1.86 17.34 -9.68
C MET A 345 2.24 18.04 -11.00
N ARG A 346 2.89 17.31 -11.90
CA ARG A 346 3.25 17.79 -13.25
C ARG A 346 2.92 16.72 -14.27
N ILE A 347 2.26 17.11 -15.36
CA ILE A 347 1.96 16.21 -16.47
C ILE A 347 2.75 16.66 -17.69
N THR A 348 3.54 15.74 -18.25
CA THR A 348 4.37 15.99 -19.43
C THR A 348 4.04 14.98 -20.53
N GLY A 349 3.76 15.50 -21.74
CA GLY A 349 3.42 14.70 -22.91
C GLY A 349 4.57 14.61 -23.91
N TYR A 350 4.89 13.39 -24.34
CA TYR A 350 5.91 13.09 -25.34
C TYR A 350 5.31 12.31 -26.52
N ALA A 351 5.58 12.76 -27.74
CA ALA A 351 5.23 12.05 -28.96
C ALA A 351 6.47 11.37 -29.56
N SER A 352 6.32 10.13 -30.03
CA SER A 352 7.37 9.46 -30.80
C SER A 352 6.78 8.42 -31.75
N GLN A 353 7.55 8.04 -32.77
CA GLN A 353 7.20 6.92 -33.66
C GLN A 353 7.01 5.58 -32.92
N LYS A 354 7.69 5.40 -31.77
CA LYS A 354 7.57 4.17 -30.97
C LYS A 354 6.34 4.17 -30.06
N GLY A 355 5.65 5.30 -29.93
CA GLY A 355 4.50 5.48 -29.07
C GLY A 355 4.53 6.79 -28.32
N ASP A 356 3.33 7.20 -27.93
CA ASP A 356 3.12 8.38 -27.10
C ASP A 356 3.31 8.02 -25.65
N VAL A 357 3.74 9.02 -24.88
CA VAL A 357 3.91 8.90 -23.44
C VAL A 357 3.29 10.11 -22.77
N LEU A 358 2.46 9.85 -21.76
CA LEU A 358 2.05 10.85 -20.79
C LEU A 358 2.65 10.47 -19.45
N VAL A 359 3.51 11.33 -18.91
CA VAL A 359 4.12 11.13 -17.60
C VAL A 359 3.45 12.07 -16.61
N ILE A 360 2.98 11.52 -15.50
CA ILE A 360 2.45 12.23 -14.35
C ILE A 360 3.48 12.10 -13.23
N GLU A 361 4.15 13.20 -12.91
CA GLU A 361 5.05 13.32 -11.77
C GLU A 361 4.26 13.87 -10.57
N GLN A 362 4.54 13.36 -9.38
CA GLN A 362 3.95 13.85 -8.14
C GLN A 362 5.02 13.98 -7.06
N ILE A 363 4.94 15.06 -6.29
CA ILE A 363 5.75 15.27 -5.09
C ILE A 363 4.86 15.00 -3.90
N LEU A 364 5.19 13.98 -3.12
CA LEU A 364 4.36 13.48 -2.03
C LEU A 364 5.02 13.72 -0.69
N HIS A 365 4.20 14.03 0.31
CA HIS A 365 4.55 13.89 1.71
C HIS A 365 3.78 12.69 2.28
N HIS A 366 4.48 11.74 2.90
CA HIS A 366 3.85 10.60 3.57
C HIS A 366 3.91 10.83 5.08
N PRO A 367 2.77 11.15 5.74
CA PRO A 367 2.77 11.30 7.19
C PRO A 367 3.27 10.02 7.87
N GLY A 368 4.30 10.15 8.72
CA GLY A 368 4.84 9.04 9.53
C GLY A 368 5.76 8.04 8.81
N SER A 369 6.13 8.28 7.54
CA SER A 369 7.07 7.41 6.82
C SER A 369 8.54 7.70 7.12
N GLY A 370 8.84 8.80 7.81
CA GLY A 370 10.18 9.36 7.96
C GLY A 370 10.71 10.09 6.72
N VAL A 371 10.06 9.91 5.57
CA VAL A 371 10.37 10.60 4.31
C VAL A 371 9.59 11.90 4.25
N LEU A 372 10.30 13.02 4.35
CA LEU A 372 9.68 14.34 4.34
C LEU A 372 9.04 14.67 2.98
N ALA A 373 9.75 14.39 1.88
CA ALA A 373 9.24 14.53 0.53
C ALA A 373 9.80 13.42 -0.37
N CYS A 374 8.95 12.77 -1.17
CA CYS A 374 9.38 11.87 -2.23
C CYS A 374 8.85 12.32 -3.59
N TRP A 375 9.52 11.87 -4.64
CA TRP A 375 9.06 12.02 -6.02
C TRP A 375 8.63 10.67 -6.55
N GLU A 376 7.45 10.63 -7.13
CA GLU A 376 6.95 9.49 -7.88
C GLU A 376 6.58 9.92 -9.29
N LEU A 377 6.71 8.99 -10.23
CA LEU A 377 6.21 9.12 -11.60
C LEU A 377 5.32 7.94 -11.95
N ALA A 378 4.28 8.23 -12.71
CA ALA A 378 3.49 7.25 -13.45
C ALA A 378 3.51 7.62 -14.94
N ALA A 379 3.92 6.69 -15.79
CA ALA A 379 4.00 6.89 -17.23
C ALA A 379 3.01 5.97 -17.95
N TYR A 380 2.21 6.58 -18.83
CA TYR A 380 1.15 5.92 -19.58
C TYR A 380 1.42 6.00 -21.07
N GLY A 381 0.85 5.05 -21.81
CA GLY A 381 0.99 4.95 -23.24
C GLY A 381 2.16 4.04 -23.70
N PRO A 382 2.13 3.61 -24.96
CA PRO A 382 3.00 2.56 -25.50
C PRO A 382 4.47 2.98 -25.65
N GLY A 383 4.77 4.29 -25.60
CA GLY A 383 6.14 4.77 -25.67
C GLY A 383 6.91 4.64 -24.34
N ALA A 384 6.23 4.35 -23.22
CA ALA A 384 6.86 4.28 -21.90
C ALA A 384 7.51 2.91 -21.69
N GLY A 385 8.84 2.85 -21.59
CA GLY A 385 9.55 1.61 -21.26
C GLY A 385 9.45 1.25 -19.77
N LYS A 386 9.15 2.21 -18.90
CA LYS A 386 8.93 2.03 -17.46
C LYS A 386 7.65 2.76 -17.06
N ARG A 387 6.68 2.03 -16.49
CA ARG A 387 5.35 2.57 -16.14
C ARG A 387 5.29 3.34 -14.83
N SER A 388 6.20 3.05 -13.91
CA SER A 388 6.27 3.75 -12.64
C SER A 388 7.71 3.87 -12.17
N GLY A 389 7.95 4.88 -11.35
CA GLY A 389 9.24 5.12 -10.73
C GLY A 389 9.04 5.89 -9.45
N ARG A 390 9.92 5.65 -8.49
CA ARG A 390 9.97 6.36 -7.22
C ARG A 390 11.42 6.62 -6.90
N ASP A 391 11.73 7.85 -6.49
CA ASP A 391 12.94 8.10 -5.72
C ASP A 391 12.53 8.26 -4.26
N ASP A 392 13.19 7.48 -3.41
CA ASP A 392 12.73 7.24 -2.04
C ASP A 392 12.81 8.48 -1.15
N GLU A 393 13.63 9.48 -1.51
CA GLU A 393 13.76 10.71 -0.73
C GLU A 393 14.29 11.88 -1.58
N LEU A 394 13.55 12.98 -1.63
CA LEU A 394 13.99 14.23 -2.27
C LEU A 394 14.77 15.11 -1.31
N ILE A 395 14.43 15.09 -0.03
CA ILE A 395 15.11 15.90 0.99
C ILE A 395 16.11 14.97 1.67
N ASP A 396 17.36 15.40 1.78
CA ASP A 396 18.37 14.64 2.50
C ASP A 396 18.17 14.84 4.00
N THR A 397 17.29 14.02 4.59
CA THR A 397 16.94 14.18 6.00
C THR A 397 18.13 13.97 6.93
N VAL A 398 19.14 13.20 6.51
CA VAL A 398 20.38 13.01 7.28
C VAL A 398 21.17 14.30 7.32
N ARG A 399 21.44 14.86 6.14
CA ARG A 399 22.25 16.06 6.00
C ARG A 399 21.59 17.30 6.57
N ASP A 400 20.26 17.38 6.45
CA ASP A 400 19.47 18.50 6.93
C ASP A 400 19.09 18.37 8.42
N GLU A 401 19.57 17.33 9.10
CA GLU A 401 19.24 17.04 10.50
C GLU A 401 17.72 16.87 10.73
N LEU A 402 17.03 16.32 9.74
CA LEU A 402 15.59 16.01 9.72
C LEU A 402 15.29 14.51 9.83
N GLN A 403 16.32 13.69 10.06
CA GLN A 403 16.17 12.25 10.20
C GLN A 403 15.08 11.93 11.22
N SER A 404 14.34 10.87 10.92
CA SER A 404 13.54 10.22 11.95
C SER A 404 14.50 9.75 13.01
N VAL A 405 14.37 10.31 14.20
CA VAL A 405 15.08 9.84 15.36
C VAL A 405 14.58 8.41 15.64
N GLU A 406 15.46 7.41 15.60
CA GLU A 406 15.10 6.06 16.04
C GLU A 406 14.72 6.14 17.52
N ILE A 407 13.56 5.59 17.84
CA ILE A 407 13.00 5.59 19.18
C ILE A 407 13.21 4.18 19.72
N ASP A 408 14.20 4.01 20.59
CA ASP A 408 14.39 2.78 21.33
C ASP A 408 13.18 2.48 22.24
N ALA A 409 13.10 1.25 22.75
CA ALA A 409 11.98 0.82 23.60
C ALA A 409 11.77 1.69 24.85
N ASP A 410 12.81 2.41 25.27
CA ASP A 410 12.79 3.34 26.40
C ASP A 410 12.60 4.81 25.99
N ASP A 411 12.78 5.14 24.71
CA ASP A 411 12.55 6.47 24.16
C ASP A 411 11.05 6.74 24.01
N TYR A 412 10.66 8.01 24.04
CA TYR A 412 9.25 8.36 23.84
C TYR A 412 9.09 9.70 23.13
N VAL A 413 7.94 9.83 22.47
CA VAL A 413 7.51 11.06 21.80
C VAL A 413 6.66 11.87 22.77
N ASP A 414 7.15 13.05 23.16
CA ASP A 414 6.35 14.09 23.80
C ASP A 414 5.34 14.64 22.78
N GLY A 415 4.11 14.17 22.91
CA GLY A 415 3.01 14.57 22.03
C GLY A 415 2.56 16.02 22.18
N ILE A 416 3.03 16.79 23.19
CA ILE A 416 2.72 18.22 23.38
C ILE A 416 3.69 19.09 22.61
N THR A 417 4.98 18.89 22.86
CA THR A 417 6.03 19.74 22.29
C THR A 417 6.42 19.29 20.89
N ASN A 418 5.93 18.13 20.45
CA ASN A 418 6.44 17.44 19.28
C ASN A 418 7.96 17.25 19.45
N GLN A 419 8.42 16.67 20.57
CA GLN A 419 9.84 16.36 20.84
C GLN A 419 9.99 14.87 21.14
N ILE A 420 11.04 14.24 20.65
CA ILE A 420 11.50 12.90 21.01
C ILE A 420 12.54 13.06 22.10
N VAL A 421 12.42 12.31 23.18
CA VAL A 421 13.48 12.23 24.18
C VAL A 421 14.23 10.92 23.97
N LEU A 422 15.47 11.04 23.50
CA LEU A 422 16.42 9.95 23.30
C LEU A 422 17.18 9.66 24.58
N LEU A 423 17.17 8.43 25.08
CA LEU A 423 17.83 8.05 26.31
C LEU A 423 19.29 7.57 26.15
N GLY A 424 19.85 7.68 24.93
CA GLY A 424 21.25 7.34 24.58
C GLY A 424 21.42 5.87 24.16
N GLU A 425 22.41 5.59 23.30
CA GLU A 425 22.71 4.26 22.75
C GLU A 425 23.05 3.24 23.84
N ARG A 426 22.60 1.99 23.66
CA ARG A 426 22.88 0.88 24.58
C ARG A 426 23.45 -0.36 23.88
N ASP A 427 24.40 -1.06 24.51
CA ASP A 427 24.98 -2.32 24.01
C ASP A 427 24.00 -3.51 24.11
N GLU A 428 24.46 -4.69 23.68
CA GLU A 428 23.67 -5.93 23.66
C GLU A 428 23.18 -6.40 25.04
N ARG A 429 23.82 -5.90 26.11
CA ARG A 429 23.47 -6.16 27.53
C ARG A 429 22.63 -5.02 28.13
N GLY A 430 22.33 -3.98 27.36
CA GLY A 430 21.47 -2.85 27.74
C GLY A 430 22.20 -1.73 28.50
N ARG A 431 23.53 -1.66 28.44
CA ARG A 431 24.33 -0.62 29.11
C ARG A 431 24.62 0.54 28.15
N PRO A 432 24.79 1.79 28.61
CA PRO A 432 25.02 2.91 27.72
C PRO A 432 26.42 2.81 27.08
N THR A 433 26.52 3.00 25.77
CA THR A 433 27.82 3.09 25.09
C THR A 433 28.54 4.40 25.50
N ALA A 434 29.86 4.32 25.72
CA ALA A 434 30.66 5.45 26.18
C ALA A 434 30.59 6.64 25.19
N GLY A 435 30.15 7.80 25.68
CA GLY A 435 29.97 9.02 24.89
C GLY A 435 28.51 9.44 24.63
N SER A 436 27.51 8.64 25.06
CA SER A 436 26.09 9.04 25.03
C SER A 436 25.68 9.79 26.31
N ASP A 437 25.98 11.08 26.37
CA ASP A 437 25.70 11.92 27.55
C ASP A 437 24.19 12.25 27.71
N GLY A 438 23.44 11.39 28.40
CA GLY A 438 22.12 11.69 28.99
C GLY A 438 20.92 11.84 28.03
N PRO A 439 19.70 12.08 28.57
CA PRO A 439 18.49 12.26 27.76
C PRO A 439 18.64 13.45 26.81
N ARG A 440 18.68 13.19 25.50
CA ARG A 440 18.72 14.23 24.47
C ARG A 440 17.30 14.49 24.00
N ILE A 441 16.80 15.70 24.28
CA ILE A 441 15.53 16.18 23.75
C ILE A 441 15.76 16.65 22.31
N VAL A 442 15.21 15.92 21.36
CA VAL A 442 15.26 16.22 19.93
C VAL A 442 13.86 16.63 19.52
N PRO A 443 13.60 17.80 18.94
CA PRO A 443 12.30 18.05 18.32
C PRO A 443 11.97 16.92 17.33
N LEU A 444 10.73 16.38 17.35
CA LEU A 444 10.15 15.71 16.18
C LEU A 444 10.50 16.59 14.99
N PRO A 445 10.78 16.04 13.80
CA PRO A 445 11.36 16.77 12.68
C PRO A 445 10.37 17.80 12.13
N LEU A 446 10.16 18.85 12.90
CA LEU A 446 9.55 20.09 12.54
C LEU A 446 10.77 20.98 12.23
N PRO A 447 10.93 21.39 10.97
CA PRO A 447 11.97 22.30 10.56
C PRO A 447 11.98 23.52 11.48
N SER A 448 13.09 24.25 11.63
CA SER A 448 13.00 25.62 12.15
C SER A 448 12.18 26.49 11.19
N ASP A 449 11.51 27.53 11.70
CA ASP A 449 10.62 28.45 10.93
C ASP A 449 11.18 28.91 9.57
N ASP A 450 12.49 29.00 9.49
CA ASP A 450 13.30 29.29 8.32
C ASP A 450 14.40 28.23 8.23
N MET A 451 14.25 27.28 7.30
CA MET A 451 15.22 26.22 7.13
C MET A 451 15.78 26.17 5.71
N ILE A 452 17.03 25.76 5.62
CA ILE A 452 17.69 25.42 4.37
C ILE A 452 17.65 23.89 4.25
N VAL A 453 16.94 23.38 3.25
CA VAL A 453 16.91 21.94 2.91
C VAL A 453 17.73 21.67 1.67
N HIS A 454 18.49 20.58 1.68
CA HIS A 454 19.17 20.06 0.50
C HIS A 454 18.21 19.15 -0.26
N VAL A 455 17.65 19.69 -1.35
CA VAL A 455 16.71 18.95 -2.18
C VAL A 455 17.43 18.30 -3.33
N LYS A 456 17.52 16.97 -3.32
CA LYS A 456 17.95 16.15 -4.45
C LYS A 456 17.05 16.41 -5.64
N ARG A 457 17.66 16.49 -6.82
CA ARG A 457 16.89 16.56 -8.05
C ARG A 457 16.28 15.19 -8.34
N ALA A 458 14.96 15.16 -8.55
CA ALA A 458 14.24 13.96 -8.96
C ALA A 458 14.93 13.25 -10.14
N ALA A 459 14.91 11.91 -10.15
CA ALA A 459 15.53 10.99 -11.11
C ALA A 459 17.07 10.92 -11.14
N VAL A 460 17.78 11.95 -10.67
CA VAL A 460 19.25 12.03 -10.83
C VAL A 460 19.99 11.55 -9.58
N ARG A 461 19.33 11.50 -8.42
CA ARG A 461 19.91 11.19 -7.09
C ARG A 461 21.16 12.02 -6.75
N GLN A 462 21.43 13.09 -7.50
CA GLN A 462 22.50 14.04 -7.20
C GLN A 462 21.99 15.01 -6.14
N ASN A 463 22.85 15.28 -5.16
CA ASN A 463 22.59 16.32 -4.16
C ASN A 463 22.33 17.64 -4.89
N GLY A 464 21.12 18.18 -4.71
CA GLY A 464 20.76 19.45 -5.31
C GLY A 464 21.13 20.63 -4.43
N ASP A 465 20.75 21.81 -4.90
CA ASP A 465 21.09 23.07 -4.26
C ASP A 465 20.36 23.22 -2.91
N PRO A 466 20.97 23.91 -1.94
CA PRO A 466 20.28 24.30 -0.71
C PRO A 466 19.11 25.23 -1.04
N LEU A 467 17.90 24.82 -0.67
CA LEU A 467 16.66 25.57 -0.86
C LEU A 467 16.14 26.09 0.47
N ARG A 468 15.86 27.38 0.53
CA ARG A 468 15.20 27.97 1.69
C ARG A 468 13.69 27.72 1.60
N ALA A 469 13.13 27.16 2.66
CA ALA A 469 11.69 26.99 2.87
C ALA A 469 11.28 27.61 4.21
N SER A 470 10.04 28.10 4.28
CA SER A 470 9.46 28.62 5.52
C SER A 470 8.00 28.23 5.62
N TYR A 471 7.55 27.89 6.83
CA TYR A 471 6.18 27.47 7.12
C TYR A 471 5.47 28.40 8.14
N ARG A 472 5.82 29.70 8.14
CA ARG A 472 5.19 30.71 9.00
C ARG A 472 3.80 31.16 8.52
N LEU A 473 2.97 31.59 9.47
CA LEU A 473 1.65 32.19 9.19
C LEU A 473 1.72 33.73 9.15
N PRO A 474 0.98 34.39 8.24
CA PRO A 474 0.84 35.83 8.24
C PRO A 474 -0.05 36.29 9.40
N ARG A 475 0.18 37.49 9.95
CA ARG A 475 -0.76 38.09 10.94
C ARG A 475 -2.18 38.24 10.42
N ALA A 476 -2.35 38.43 9.12
CA ALA A 476 -3.65 38.43 8.45
C ALA A 476 -4.44 37.12 8.64
N PHE A 477 -3.79 36.02 9.02
CA PHE A 477 -4.45 34.77 9.39
C PHE A 477 -5.49 34.95 10.51
N ALA A 478 -5.19 35.79 11.50
CA ALA A 478 -6.11 36.02 12.62
C ALA A 478 -7.45 36.66 12.19
N ALA A 479 -7.47 37.30 11.02
CA ALA A 479 -8.66 37.92 10.43
C ALA A 479 -9.48 36.96 9.54
N LEU A 480 -9.03 35.71 9.33
CA LEU A 480 -9.79 34.72 8.55
C LEU A 480 -11.04 34.24 9.30
N PRO A 481 -12.14 33.90 8.60
CA PRO A 481 -13.31 33.30 9.23
C PRO A 481 -12.96 32.02 10.00
N GLU A 482 -13.65 31.76 11.12
CA GLU A 482 -13.40 30.59 11.98
C GLU A 482 -13.47 29.26 11.23
N ALA A 483 -14.40 29.13 10.29
CA ALA A 483 -14.51 27.94 9.45
C ALA A 483 -13.24 27.71 8.62
N SER A 484 -12.67 28.78 8.04
CA SER A 484 -11.41 28.72 7.29
C SER A 484 -10.25 28.38 8.23
N ARG A 485 -10.13 29.05 9.38
CA ARG A 485 -9.08 28.75 10.38
C ARG A 485 -9.14 27.30 10.86
N GLY A 486 -10.34 26.75 11.07
CA GLY A 486 -10.54 25.35 11.45
C GLY A 486 -10.03 24.35 10.41
N THR A 487 -10.22 24.63 9.13
CA THR A 487 -9.66 23.81 8.03
C THR A 487 -8.14 23.96 7.92
N LEU A 488 -7.60 25.16 8.14
CA LEU A 488 -6.15 25.45 8.09
C LEU A 488 -5.36 24.78 9.21
N ARG A 489 -6.00 24.56 10.37
CA ARG A 489 -5.42 23.80 11.48
C ARG A 489 -5.06 22.39 11.05
N LEU A 490 -5.77 21.80 10.10
CA LEU A 490 -5.58 20.41 9.68
C LEU A 490 -4.31 20.16 8.84
N VAL A 491 -3.52 21.17 8.45
CA VAL A 491 -2.23 20.98 7.76
C VAL A 491 -1.08 20.97 8.76
N THR A 492 -0.23 19.95 8.70
CA THR A 492 0.99 19.85 9.51
C THR A 492 2.07 20.81 9.03
N PRO A 493 3.04 21.22 9.87
CA PRO A 493 4.13 22.08 9.41
C PRO A 493 5.02 21.42 8.34
N ALA A 494 5.20 20.09 8.41
CA ALA A 494 5.89 19.32 7.38
C ALA A 494 5.18 19.41 6.01
N GLU A 495 3.87 19.19 5.98
CA GLU A 495 3.07 19.38 4.75
C GLU A 495 3.15 20.81 4.23
N ALA A 496 3.10 21.80 5.12
CA ALA A 496 3.24 23.21 4.76
C ALA A 496 4.61 23.50 4.16
N LEU A 497 5.69 22.99 4.75
CA LEU A 497 7.05 23.14 4.22
C LEU A 497 7.19 22.53 2.83
N VAL A 498 6.71 21.29 2.63
CA VAL A 498 6.84 20.61 1.33
C VAL A 498 6.04 21.35 0.26
N VAL A 499 4.85 21.86 0.59
CA VAL A 499 4.07 22.68 -0.34
C VAL A 499 4.75 24.04 -0.62
N ASP A 500 5.32 24.72 0.37
CA ASP A 500 6.08 25.96 0.14
C ASP A 500 7.25 25.72 -0.82
N LEU A 501 7.99 24.64 -0.56
CA LEU A 501 9.11 24.21 -1.35
C LEU A 501 8.69 23.97 -2.80
N CYS A 502 7.67 23.14 -3.01
CA CYS A 502 7.07 22.90 -4.31
C CYS A 502 6.62 24.19 -4.99
N ARG A 503 5.97 25.10 -4.28
CA ARG A 503 5.48 26.35 -4.86
C ARG A 503 6.61 27.28 -5.29
N ARG A 504 7.65 27.46 -4.47
CA ARG A 504 8.75 28.40 -4.75
C ARG A 504 9.78 27.83 -5.72
N HIS A 505 10.00 26.52 -5.66
CA HIS A 505 11.14 25.85 -6.29
C HIS A 505 10.73 24.68 -7.20
N ARG A 506 9.47 24.63 -7.67
CA ARG A 506 8.93 23.55 -8.53
C ARG A 506 9.87 23.08 -9.65
N ASP A 507 10.51 24.02 -10.34
CA ASP A 507 11.36 23.72 -11.50
C ASP A 507 12.71 23.08 -11.13
N MET A 508 13.10 23.20 -9.86
CA MET A 508 14.28 22.54 -9.30
C MET A 508 13.96 21.16 -8.74
N ILE A 509 12.72 20.95 -8.27
CA ILE A 509 12.29 19.72 -7.59
C ILE A 509 11.89 18.64 -8.59
N PHE A 510 11.05 18.97 -9.57
CA PHE A 510 10.64 18.04 -10.61
C PHE A 510 11.83 17.62 -11.48
N ALA A 511 11.73 16.42 -12.08
CA ALA A 511 12.80 15.92 -12.93
C ALA A 511 12.98 16.84 -14.14
N ALA A 512 14.23 17.07 -14.56
CA ALA A 512 14.47 17.74 -15.83
C ALA A 512 14.00 16.84 -16.98
N ASP A 513 13.68 17.45 -18.13
CA ASP A 513 13.17 16.70 -19.31
C ASP A 513 14.07 15.50 -19.69
N ARG A 514 15.40 15.69 -19.63
CA ARG A 514 16.37 14.63 -19.92
C ARG A 514 16.24 13.47 -18.94
N ASP A 515 16.12 13.77 -17.65
CA ASP A 515 16.14 12.76 -16.58
C ASP A 515 14.79 12.05 -16.48
N LEU A 516 13.70 12.78 -16.69
CA LEU A 516 12.35 12.22 -16.81
C LEU A 516 12.27 11.21 -17.96
N ARG A 517 12.86 11.52 -19.12
CA ARG A 517 12.96 10.57 -20.24
C ARG A 517 13.73 9.31 -19.87
N VAL A 518 14.82 9.43 -19.12
CA VAL A 518 15.59 8.27 -18.67
C VAL A 518 14.77 7.44 -17.68
N ALA A 519 14.16 8.09 -16.69
CA ALA A 519 13.40 7.44 -15.63
C ALA A 519 12.17 6.68 -16.15
N ALA A 520 11.42 7.27 -17.09
CA ALA A 520 10.28 6.62 -17.75
C ALA A 520 10.68 5.77 -18.97
N ALA A 521 11.99 5.64 -19.26
CA ALA A 521 12.54 4.95 -20.43
C ALA A 521 11.90 5.39 -21.75
N ILE A 522 11.72 6.71 -21.92
CA ILE A 522 11.18 7.35 -23.11
C ILE A 522 12.22 7.30 -24.25
N PRO A 523 11.81 7.03 -25.51
CA PRO A 523 12.71 7.00 -26.65
C PRO A 523 13.55 8.29 -26.80
N GLN A 524 14.85 8.15 -27.10
CA GLN A 524 15.79 9.28 -27.24
C GLN A 524 15.41 10.33 -28.31
N GLY A 525 14.51 10.01 -29.23
CA GLY A 525 13.99 10.93 -30.25
C GLY A 525 12.61 11.53 -29.96
N ALA A 526 11.99 11.24 -28.81
CA ALA A 526 10.64 11.71 -28.54
C ALA A 526 10.57 13.25 -28.47
N THR A 527 9.52 13.84 -29.04
CA THR A 527 9.29 15.29 -29.01
C THR A 527 8.34 15.63 -27.86
N ARG A 528 8.76 16.52 -26.95
CA ARG A 528 7.88 17.01 -25.88
C ARG A 528 6.84 17.96 -26.47
N LEU A 529 5.56 17.65 -26.31
CA LEU A 529 4.46 18.47 -26.81
C LEU A 529 3.98 19.51 -25.79
N PHE A 530 3.97 19.16 -24.51
CA PHE A 530 3.52 20.04 -23.43
C PHE A 530 4.08 19.59 -22.08
N SER A 531 4.04 20.49 -21.10
CA SER A 531 4.28 20.21 -19.69
C SER A 531 3.45 21.20 -18.87
N PHE A 532 2.56 20.69 -18.02
CA PHE A 532 1.67 21.50 -17.19
C PHE A 532 1.78 21.06 -15.73
N ASP A 533 1.78 22.04 -14.84
CA ASP A 533 1.73 21.88 -13.39
C ASP A 533 0.47 22.51 -12.78
N ASP A 534 -0.37 23.08 -13.63
CA ASP A 534 -1.64 23.69 -13.30
C ASP A 534 -2.72 23.20 -14.28
N PHE A 535 -3.62 22.36 -13.79
CA PHE A 535 -4.65 21.69 -14.57
C PHE A 535 -5.81 21.23 -13.68
N GLU A 536 -7.00 21.12 -14.27
CA GLU A 536 -8.15 20.46 -13.66
C GLU A 536 -7.93 18.95 -13.62
N TYR A 537 -8.03 18.36 -12.42
CA TYR A 537 -7.77 16.94 -12.22
C TYR A 537 -8.95 16.25 -11.55
N VAL A 538 -9.05 14.93 -11.77
CA VAL A 538 -10.14 14.12 -11.24
C VAL A 538 -9.93 13.78 -9.76
N ALA A 539 -11.03 13.59 -9.02
CA ALA A 539 -10.94 13.06 -7.66
C ALA A 539 -10.55 11.58 -7.66
N ALA A 540 -10.04 11.07 -6.53
CA ALA A 540 -9.63 9.68 -6.42
C ALA A 540 -10.77 8.70 -6.76
N GLY A 541 -10.50 7.79 -7.70
CA GLY A 541 -11.46 6.79 -8.20
C GLY A 541 -12.49 7.31 -9.20
N GLU A 542 -12.47 8.60 -9.55
CA GLU A 542 -13.22 9.11 -10.70
C GLU A 542 -12.49 8.80 -12.01
N PRO A 543 -13.21 8.50 -13.10
CA PRO A 543 -12.59 8.28 -14.39
C PRO A 543 -11.91 9.56 -14.90
N ALA A 544 -10.67 9.45 -15.38
CA ALA A 544 -9.87 10.53 -15.97
C ALA A 544 -10.62 11.31 -17.07
N SER A 545 -11.52 10.66 -17.81
CA SER A 545 -12.37 11.26 -18.85
C SER A 545 -13.36 12.30 -18.33
N ARG A 546 -13.53 12.43 -17.00
CA ARG A 546 -14.23 13.57 -16.40
C ARG A 546 -13.43 14.87 -16.41
N SER A 547 -12.10 14.80 -16.44
CA SER A 547 -11.26 15.99 -16.57
C SER A 547 -11.12 16.37 -18.05
N MET A 548 -11.63 17.56 -18.40
CA MET A 548 -11.49 18.11 -19.74
C MET A 548 -10.02 18.41 -20.09
N ASP A 549 -9.19 18.71 -19.09
CA ASP A 549 -7.76 18.96 -19.26
C ASP A 549 -6.99 17.67 -19.57
N LEU A 550 -7.30 16.57 -18.89
CA LEU A 550 -6.72 15.26 -19.21
C LEU A 550 -7.14 14.78 -20.61
N VAL A 551 -8.41 14.98 -20.97
CA VAL A 551 -8.88 14.74 -22.34
C VAL A 551 -8.08 15.59 -23.33
N ALA A 552 -7.92 16.89 -23.09
CA ALA A 552 -7.16 17.78 -23.98
C ALA A 552 -5.69 17.36 -24.13
N MET A 553 -5.03 16.97 -23.04
CA MET A 553 -3.63 16.51 -23.05
C MET A 553 -3.46 15.21 -23.85
N VAL A 554 -4.32 14.21 -23.61
CA VAL A 554 -4.28 12.94 -24.34
C VAL A 554 -4.58 13.17 -25.83
N GLU A 555 -5.56 14.01 -26.14
CA GLU A 555 -5.93 14.34 -27.52
C GLU A 555 -4.85 15.17 -28.23
N ALA A 556 -4.13 16.03 -27.51
CA ALA A 556 -2.99 16.75 -28.05
C ALA A 556 -1.84 15.82 -28.43
N LEU A 557 -1.54 14.80 -27.61
CA LEU A 557 -0.60 13.74 -27.98
C LEU A 557 -1.05 13.04 -29.26
N ARG A 558 -2.31 12.60 -29.26
CA ARG A 558 -2.92 11.85 -30.34
C ARG A 558 -2.93 12.60 -31.67
N ALA A 559 -3.22 13.90 -31.63
CA ALA A 559 -3.30 14.79 -32.78
C ALA A 559 -1.95 15.47 -33.13
N ARG A 560 -0.86 15.11 -32.43
CA ARG A 560 0.48 15.71 -32.61
C ARG A 560 0.47 17.23 -32.45
N ARG A 561 -0.28 17.73 -31.47
CA ARG A 561 -0.43 19.16 -31.20
C ARG A 561 0.41 19.60 -30.01
N LYS A 562 1.20 20.64 -30.24
CA LYS A 562 1.91 21.34 -29.17
C LYS A 562 0.97 22.35 -28.52
N ILE A 563 0.38 21.97 -27.39
CA ILE A 563 -0.51 22.84 -26.62
C ILE A 563 0.27 23.64 -25.57
N THR A 564 -0.10 24.90 -25.37
CA THR A 564 0.54 25.82 -24.40
C THR A 564 -0.44 26.30 -23.32
N ARG A 565 -1.70 25.90 -23.42
CA ARG A 565 -2.78 26.19 -22.47
C ARG A 565 -3.76 25.02 -22.43
N LEU A 566 -4.60 25.00 -21.40
CA LEU A 566 -5.66 24.01 -21.20
C LEU A 566 -7.05 24.69 -21.27
N PRO A 567 -8.12 23.93 -21.55
CA PRO A 567 -9.47 24.47 -21.61
C PRO A 567 -10.08 24.74 -20.23
N GLY A 568 -9.67 24.00 -19.20
CA GLY A 568 -10.10 24.18 -17.82
C GLY A 568 -9.66 25.52 -17.20
N ARG A 569 -10.19 25.82 -16.02
CA ARG A 569 -9.73 27.00 -15.27
C ARG A 569 -8.37 26.70 -14.65
N ALA A 570 -7.40 27.59 -14.87
CA ALA A 570 -6.15 27.58 -14.12
C ALA A 570 -6.44 27.53 -12.61
N ASN A 571 -5.83 26.59 -11.91
CA ASN A 571 -6.00 26.24 -10.51
C ASN A 571 -7.37 25.66 -10.12
N ALA A 572 -8.09 25.03 -11.04
CA ALA A 572 -9.18 24.12 -10.70
C ALA A 572 -8.62 22.78 -10.16
N ARG A 573 -7.75 22.84 -9.16
CA ARG A 573 -7.49 21.68 -8.31
C ARG A 573 -8.87 21.22 -7.80
N PRO A 574 -9.22 19.92 -7.80
CA PRO A 574 -10.35 19.47 -6.97
C PRO A 574 -10.11 20.09 -5.59
N GLU A 575 -11.12 20.72 -4.99
CA GLU A 575 -11.03 21.66 -3.84
C GLU A 575 -10.31 21.04 -2.62
N CYS A 576 -9.02 20.77 -2.74
CA CYS A 576 -8.19 20.15 -1.75
C CYS A 576 -7.74 21.31 -0.88
N TRP A 577 -8.42 21.43 0.24
CA TRP A 577 -8.17 22.45 1.24
C TRP A 577 -6.71 22.44 1.72
N ILE A 578 -5.97 21.33 1.53
CA ILE A 578 -4.58 21.14 1.97
C ILE A 578 -3.58 22.09 1.25
N PRO A 579 -3.41 22.10 -0.09
CA PRO A 579 -2.53 23.08 -0.74
C PRO A 579 -2.91 24.54 -0.47
N GLY A 580 -4.21 24.90 -0.50
CA GLY A 580 -4.64 26.27 -0.16
C GLY A 580 -4.34 26.63 1.30
N ALA A 581 -4.40 25.64 2.19
CA ALA A 581 -4.06 25.82 3.60
C ALA A 581 -2.57 25.91 3.87
N ALA A 582 -1.80 25.07 3.20
CA ALA A 582 -0.37 25.08 3.21
C ALA A 582 0.18 26.38 2.64
N GLU A 583 -0.40 26.92 1.56
CA GLU A 583 -0.03 28.23 0.99
C GLU A 583 -0.19 29.38 2.00
N LEU A 584 -1.23 29.33 2.85
CA LEU A 584 -1.42 30.30 3.94
C LEU A 584 -0.43 30.10 5.09
N ARG A 585 -0.01 28.87 5.36
CA ARG A 585 1.11 28.54 6.28
C ARG A 585 2.49 28.79 5.65
N SER A 586 2.59 29.10 4.37
CA SER A 586 3.89 29.21 3.66
C SER A 586 4.32 30.67 3.48
N TYR A 587 4.10 31.51 4.50
CA TYR A 587 4.28 32.96 4.40
C TYR A 587 5.69 33.39 4.81
N ALA A 588 6.47 33.92 3.85
CA ALA A 588 7.81 34.49 4.10
C ALA A 588 7.83 36.04 4.08
N GLY A 589 6.70 36.70 4.29
CA GLY A 589 6.65 38.16 4.35
C GLY A 589 7.04 38.71 5.73
N GLY A 590 7.33 40.02 5.80
CA GLY A 590 7.76 40.68 7.04
C GLY A 590 6.66 40.89 8.10
N ASP A 591 5.43 40.47 7.83
CA ASP A 591 4.29 40.51 8.78
C ASP A 591 3.93 39.10 9.29
N ALA A 592 4.95 38.25 9.47
CA ALA A 592 4.78 36.96 10.12
C ALA A 592 4.69 37.17 11.63
N TRP A 593 4.08 36.21 12.33
CA TRP A 593 4.19 36.16 13.79
C TRP A 593 5.65 35.97 14.21
N ALA A 594 6.02 36.57 15.34
CA ALA A 594 7.33 36.33 15.93
C ALA A 594 7.40 34.91 16.48
N GLU A 595 8.60 34.36 16.62
CA GLU A 595 8.85 33.06 17.23
C GLU A 595 8.18 33.00 18.62
N GLY A 596 7.28 32.02 18.84
CA GLY A 596 6.50 31.85 20.07
C GLY A 596 5.19 32.66 20.17
N ASP A 597 4.83 33.47 19.16
CA ASP A 597 3.57 34.23 19.10
C ASP A 597 2.59 33.68 18.03
N ASP A 598 2.77 32.45 17.56
CA ASP A 598 1.90 31.85 16.52
C ASP A 598 0.46 31.67 17.05
N PRO A 599 -0.57 32.30 16.46
CA PRO A 599 -1.97 32.16 16.88
C PRO A 599 -2.57 30.78 16.56
N ILE A 600 -1.81 29.90 15.88
CA ILE A 600 -2.13 28.49 15.67
C ILE A 600 -1.43 27.57 16.66
N GLU A 601 -0.38 28.00 17.36
CA GLU A 601 -0.16 27.41 18.68
C GLU A 601 -1.46 27.70 19.44
N PRO A 602 -2.24 26.68 19.78
CA PRO A 602 -3.43 26.93 20.54
C PRO A 602 -2.91 27.64 21.79
N GLU A 603 -3.38 28.87 22.03
CA GLU A 603 -3.81 29.16 23.38
C GLU A 603 -4.57 27.90 23.78
N THR A 604 -4.02 27.15 24.74
CA THR A 604 -4.68 25.98 25.34
C THR A 604 -6.11 26.43 25.49
N PRO A 605 -7.08 25.86 24.75
CA PRO A 605 -8.28 26.61 24.44
C PRO A 605 -8.83 27.13 25.75
N ALA A 606 -9.08 28.44 25.86
CA ALA A 606 -9.52 29.03 27.13
C ALA A 606 -10.73 28.27 27.73
N ALA A 607 -11.44 27.51 26.87
CA ALA A 607 -12.23 26.34 27.24
C ALA A 607 -11.91 25.13 26.33
N GLY A 608 -10.93 24.32 26.69
CA GLY A 608 -10.63 23.05 26.03
C GLY A 608 -9.52 22.34 26.76
N VAL A 609 -9.80 21.08 27.14
CA VAL A 609 -8.84 20.20 27.82
C VAL A 609 -7.57 20.21 27.00
N GLY A 610 -6.40 20.39 27.63
CA GLY A 610 -5.08 20.55 26.98
C GLY A 610 -4.66 19.38 26.10
N VAL A 611 -5.43 19.18 25.04
CA VAL A 611 -5.20 18.27 23.95
C VAL A 611 -4.17 18.99 23.09
N THR A 612 -3.07 18.33 22.81
CA THR A 612 -1.98 18.91 22.01
C THR A 612 -2.53 19.34 20.64
N PRO A 613 -1.92 20.32 19.95
CA PRO A 613 -2.42 20.80 18.65
C PRO A 613 -2.68 19.65 17.68
N TYR A 614 -1.81 18.64 17.74
CA TYR A 614 -1.87 17.39 17.00
C TYR A 614 -3.06 16.49 17.38
N TRP A 615 -3.33 16.29 18.67
CA TRP A 615 -4.50 15.52 19.10
C TRP A 615 -5.83 16.25 18.87
N SER A 616 -5.83 17.58 18.91
CA SER A 616 -7.02 18.38 18.58
C SER A 616 -7.38 18.21 17.10
N LEU A 617 -6.36 18.02 16.26
CA LEU A 617 -6.45 17.76 14.82
C LEU A 617 -6.98 16.35 14.52
N THR A 618 -6.50 15.33 15.24
CA THR A 618 -7.00 13.95 15.10
C THR A 618 -8.45 13.83 15.57
N ILE A 619 -8.82 14.48 16.66
CA ILE A 619 -10.20 14.55 17.16
C ILE A 619 -11.11 15.30 16.18
N ALA A 620 -10.66 16.44 15.63
CA ALA A 620 -11.41 17.18 14.62
C ALA A 620 -11.61 16.39 13.31
N ARG A 621 -10.66 15.51 12.96
CA ARG A 621 -10.77 14.54 11.85
C ARG A 621 -11.55 13.26 12.22
N GLY A 622 -12.19 13.22 13.39
CA GLY A 622 -13.07 12.13 13.81
C GLY A 622 -12.37 10.97 14.49
N PHE A 623 -11.41 11.23 15.39
CA PHE A 623 -10.68 10.22 16.15
C PHE A 623 -11.55 9.03 16.62
N PRO A 624 -11.04 7.78 16.52
CA PRO A 624 -9.69 7.40 16.04
C PRO A 624 -9.61 7.35 14.51
N HIS A 625 -8.42 7.63 13.96
CA HIS A 625 -8.12 7.55 12.52
C HIS A 625 -7.05 6.49 12.30
N GLY A 626 -7.37 5.48 11.50
CA GLY A 626 -6.59 4.26 11.33
C GLY A 626 -5.12 4.48 10.99
N VAL A 627 -4.81 5.38 10.05
CA VAL A 627 -3.43 5.64 9.58
C VAL A 627 -2.45 5.98 10.71
N TRP A 628 -2.91 6.63 11.79
CA TRP A 628 -2.06 6.98 12.94
C TRP A 628 -1.71 5.77 13.83
N LEU A 629 -2.44 4.67 13.67
CA LEU A 629 -2.12 3.42 14.33
C LEU A 629 -0.92 2.73 13.70
N LEU A 630 -0.40 3.12 12.53
CA LEU A 630 0.76 2.45 11.93
C LEU A 630 2.02 3.28 12.14
N HIS A 631 3.00 2.76 12.89
CA HIS A 631 4.31 3.40 13.04
C HIS A 631 5.28 2.86 11.98
N GLY A 632 5.83 3.75 11.15
CA GLY A 632 6.80 3.39 10.12
C GLY A 632 8.13 2.88 10.67
N ALA A 633 8.59 3.42 11.80
CA ALA A 633 9.88 3.04 12.38
C ALA A 633 9.83 1.79 13.29
N ALA A 634 8.64 1.30 13.66
CA ALA A 634 8.52 0.12 14.51
C ALA A 634 8.52 -1.14 13.63
N GLN A 635 9.70 -1.58 13.19
CA GLN A 635 9.85 -2.92 12.65
C GLN A 635 9.90 -3.91 13.82
N ASN A 636 8.96 -4.87 13.85
CA ASN A 636 9.08 -6.00 14.77
C ASN A 636 10.32 -6.82 14.38
N LYS A 637 11.15 -7.17 15.37
CA LYS A 637 12.08 -8.30 15.23
C LYS A 637 11.26 -9.58 14.94
N LYS A 638 11.85 -10.54 14.22
CA LYS A 638 11.22 -11.84 13.93
C LYS A 638 10.71 -12.46 15.25
N GLY A 639 9.47 -12.93 15.31
CA GLY A 639 8.87 -13.49 16.54
C GLY A 639 8.08 -12.52 17.43
N GLN A 640 8.35 -11.21 17.39
CA GLN A 640 7.67 -10.25 18.27
C GLN A 640 6.21 -10.01 17.88
N ALA A 641 5.90 -10.10 16.58
CA ALA A 641 4.55 -9.95 16.10
C ALA A 641 3.67 -11.10 16.60
N GLU A 642 4.19 -12.33 16.54
CA GLU A 642 3.55 -13.55 17.05
C GLU A 642 3.26 -13.44 18.55
N GLN A 643 4.26 -13.03 19.35
CA GLN A 643 4.09 -12.82 20.79
C GLN A 643 3.04 -11.76 21.11
N ALA A 644 3.02 -10.65 20.36
CA ALA A 644 2.01 -9.62 20.52
C ALA A 644 0.61 -10.17 20.23
N ILE A 645 0.43 -10.97 19.18
CA ILE A 645 -0.85 -11.59 18.84
C ILE A 645 -1.33 -12.54 19.95
N LEU A 646 -0.43 -13.34 20.54
CA LEU A 646 -0.77 -14.20 21.67
C LEU A 646 -1.26 -13.39 22.88
N HIS A 647 -0.58 -12.29 23.19
CA HIS A 647 -0.99 -11.39 24.26
C HIS A 647 -2.35 -10.74 23.98
N LEU A 648 -2.54 -10.21 22.77
CA LEU A 648 -3.76 -9.52 22.35
C LEU A 648 -4.98 -10.45 22.36
N THR A 649 -4.83 -11.69 21.90
CA THR A 649 -5.93 -12.68 21.89
C THR A 649 -6.42 -13.01 23.30
N ASN A 650 -5.53 -12.95 24.30
CA ASN A 650 -5.85 -13.20 25.70
C ASN A 650 -6.33 -11.95 26.46
N ALA A 651 -6.32 -10.78 25.84
CA ALA A 651 -6.72 -9.54 26.48
C ALA A 651 -8.24 -9.48 26.69
N SER A 652 -8.67 -9.21 27.92
CA SER A 652 -10.09 -9.04 28.27
C SER A 652 -10.61 -7.61 28.00
N SER A 653 -9.71 -6.68 27.69
CA SER A 653 -9.97 -5.26 27.43
C SER A 653 -9.15 -4.80 26.22
N PRO A 654 -9.56 -3.72 25.52
CA PRO A 654 -8.76 -3.17 24.44
C PRO A 654 -7.32 -2.94 24.90
N VAL A 655 -6.34 -3.47 24.16
CA VAL A 655 -4.94 -3.13 24.40
C VAL A 655 -4.72 -1.80 23.69
N VAL A 656 -4.87 -0.74 24.48
CA VAL A 656 -4.78 0.64 23.99
C VAL A 656 -3.35 0.93 23.58
N ARG A 657 -3.03 0.62 22.32
CA ARG A 657 -1.77 1.01 21.72
C ARG A 657 -1.95 2.36 21.03
N GLN A 658 -1.07 3.31 21.35
CA GLN A 658 -0.98 4.54 20.59
C GLN A 658 -0.50 4.25 19.15
N PHE A 659 0.31 3.20 18.99
CA PHE A 659 0.93 2.80 17.74
C PHE A 659 1.00 1.28 17.59
N TRP A 660 0.85 0.79 16.36
CA TRP A 660 0.97 -0.60 15.94
C TRP A 660 2.12 -0.73 14.94
N PRO A 661 3.05 -1.66 15.19
CA PRO A 661 3.94 -2.15 14.15
C PRO A 661 3.13 -2.72 12.99
N ARG A 662 3.49 -2.37 11.75
CA ARG A 662 2.71 -2.73 10.56
C ARG A 662 2.49 -4.24 10.42
N ARG A 663 3.52 -5.05 10.73
CA ARG A 663 3.41 -6.52 10.75
C ARG A 663 2.35 -7.00 11.76
N THR A 664 2.39 -6.52 13.00
CA THR A 664 1.38 -6.85 14.03
C THR A 664 -0.01 -6.42 13.58
N ALA A 665 -0.16 -5.24 12.96
CA ALA A 665 -1.45 -4.76 12.45
C ALA A 665 -2.03 -5.68 11.37
N CYS A 666 -1.22 -6.10 10.38
CA CYS A 666 -1.64 -7.04 9.35
C CYS A 666 -2.10 -8.38 9.96
N MET A 667 -1.31 -8.93 10.89
CA MET A 667 -1.63 -10.19 11.57
C MET A 667 -2.88 -10.06 12.44
N TRP A 668 -3.05 -8.95 13.16
CA TRP A 668 -4.22 -8.72 14.01
C TRP A 668 -5.51 -8.56 13.20
N ALA A 669 -5.45 -7.86 12.07
CA ALA A 669 -6.58 -7.80 11.14
C ALA A 669 -6.97 -9.19 10.61
N ARG A 670 -5.98 -10.04 10.30
CA ARG A 670 -6.24 -11.44 9.91
C ARG A 670 -6.84 -12.25 11.06
N VAL A 671 -6.33 -12.12 12.29
CA VAL A 671 -6.87 -12.81 13.48
C VAL A 671 -8.34 -12.43 13.69
N ALA A 672 -8.66 -11.14 13.63
CA ALA A 672 -10.03 -10.65 13.77
C ALA A 672 -10.97 -11.25 12.69
N GLY A 673 -10.52 -11.28 11.43
CA GLY A 673 -11.30 -11.78 10.30
C GLY A 673 -11.34 -13.30 10.13
N LEU A 674 -10.30 -14.04 10.52
CA LEU A 674 -10.16 -15.48 10.24
C LEU A 674 -10.52 -16.40 11.40
N ALA A 675 -10.65 -15.91 12.64
CA ALA A 675 -11.04 -16.79 13.76
C ALA A 675 -12.32 -17.57 13.42
N GLU A 676 -12.25 -18.90 13.51
CA GLU A 676 -13.25 -19.80 12.92
C GLU A 676 -14.34 -20.19 13.91
N ARG A 677 -13.94 -20.68 15.10
CA ARG A 677 -14.85 -21.35 16.04
C ARG A 677 -14.88 -20.71 17.42
N LYS A 678 -13.74 -20.22 17.92
CA LYS A 678 -13.61 -19.64 19.26
C LYS A 678 -12.51 -18.58 19.31
N TRP A 679 -12.65 -17.63 20.24
CA TRP A 679 -11.65 -16.59 20.48
C TRP A 679 -10.56 -17.09 21.44
N VAL A 680 -9.65 -17.92 20.93
CA VAL A 680 -8.47 -18.42 21.67
C VAL A 680 -7.29 -18.58 20.73
N THR A 681 -6.08 -18.58 21.29
CA THR A 681 -4.82 -18.70 20.53
C THR A 681 -4.71 -19.99 19.70
N GLY A 682 -5.34 -21.08 20.15
CA GLY A 682 -5.37 -22.36 19.45
C GLY A 682 -6.45 -22.52 18.38
N ASP A 683 -7.21 -21.47 18.05
CA ASP A 683 -8.15 -21.50 16.92
C ASP A 683 -7.37 -21.56 15.59
N ARG A 684 -7.81 -22.43 14.65
CA ARG A 684 -7.10 -22.66 13.37
C ARG A 684 -6.88 -21.37 12.58
N GLY A 685 -7.89 -20.50 12.53
CA GLY A 685 -7.80 -19.22 11.84
C GLY A 685 -6.85 -18.25 12.52
N VAL A 686 -6.80 -18.26 13.86
CA VAL A 686 -5.86 -17.46 14.66
C VAL A 686 -4.42 -17.93 14.44
N LEU A 687 -4.17 -19.24 14.48
CA LEU A 687 -2.85 -19.82 14.24
C LEU A 687 -2.34 -19.50 12.83
N ALA A 688 -3.18 -19.68 11.81
CA ALA A 688 -2.83 -19.36 10.43
C ALA A 688 -2.54 -17.86 10.24
N ALA A 689 -3.36 -16.99 10.84
CA ALA A 689 -3.14 -15.54 10.82
C ALA A 689 -1.84 -15.13 11.53
N SER A 690 -1.50 -15.80 12.65
CA SER A 690 -0.29 -15.53 13.43
C SER A 690 1.01 -15.96 12.76
N LYS A 691 0.95 -16.69 11.64
CA LYS A 691 2.12 -17.08 10.83
C LYS A 691 2.24 -16.28 9.52
N ASN A 692 1.34 -15.33 9.30
CA ASN A 692 1.23 -14.62 8.03
C ASN A 692 1.42 -13.10 8.21
N ASP A 693 2.67 -12.67 8.03
CA ASP A 693 3.11 -11.28 8.16
C ASP A 693 3.05 -10.47 6.86
N ARG A 694 2.58 -11.07 5.75
CA ARG A 694 2.50 -10.42 4.44
C ARG A 694 1.60 -9.18 4.48
N MET A 695 1.85 -8.23 3.59
CA MET A 695 1.00 -7.03 3.46
C MET A 695 -0.46 -7.39 3.16
N LEU A 696 -1.38 -6.65 3.79
CA LEU A 696 -2.82 -6.83 3.59
C LEU A 696 -3.28 -5.99 2.40
N TYR A 697 -3.91 -6.62 1.41
CA TYR A 697 -4.48 -5.95 0.23
C TYR A 697 -6.00 -5.85 0.30
N ALA A 698 -6.60 -4.91 -0.46
CA ALA A 698 -8.04 -4.65 -0.43
C ALA A 698 -8.91 -5.89 -0.68
N ALA A 699 -8.51 -6.78 -1.60
CA ALA A 699 -9.25 -8.01 -1.89
C ALA A 699 -9.25 -8.99 -0.69
N GLU A 700 -8.13 -9.11 0.01
CA GLU A 700 -8.03 -9.90 1.23
C GLU A 700 -8.85 -9.26 2.36
N ALA A 701 -8.72 -7.94 2.55
CA ALA A 701 -9.51 -7.18 3.53
C ALA A 701 -11.03 -7.36 3.34
N ARG A 702 -11.54 -7.37 2.09
CA ARG A 702 -12.96 -7.66 1.81
C ARG A 702 -13.38 -9.04 2.32
N LYS A 703 -12.56 -10.07 2.11
CA LYS A 703 -12.82 -11.42 2.62
C LYS A 703 -12.79 -11.47 4.15
N LEU A 704 -11.82 -10.79 4.77
CA LEU A 704 -11.73 -10.69 6.24
C LEU A 704 -12.96 -10.01 6.83
N VAL A 705 -13.43 -8.91 6.24
CA VAL A 705 -14.64 -8.20 6.67
C VAL A 705 -15.87 -9.06 6.49
N GLU A 706 -16.00 -9.76 5.36
CA GLU A 706 -17.10 -10.68 5.13
C GLU A 706 -17.15 -11.77 6.20
N ASN A 707 -16.02 -12.42 6.48
CA ASN A 707 -15.93 -13.44 7.52
C ASN A 707 -16.26 -12.88 8.91
N PHE A 708 -15.74 -11.70 9.25
CA PHE A 708 -16.01 -11.03 10.52
C PHE A 708 -17.50 -10.69 10.69
N VAL A 709 -18.13 -10.11 9.66
CA VAL A 709 -19.53 -9.68 9.70
C VAL A 709 -20.50 -10.86 9.68
N LEU A 710 -20.22 -11.90 8.89
CA LEU A 710 -21.09 -13.07 8.75
C LEU A 710 -20.92 -14.10 9.88
N ARG A 711 -19.93 -13.93 10.75
CA ARG A 711 -19.67 -14.83 11.88
C ARG A 711 -20.92 -14.99 12.78
N PRO A 712 -21.30 -16.24 13.13
CA PRO A 712 -22.49 -16.52 13.94
C PRO A 712 -22.25 -16.44 15.45
N TRP A 713 -20.98 -16.35 15.88
CA TRP A 713 -20.56 -16.30 17.28
C TRP A 713 -19.82 -14.99 17.59
N THR A 714 -19.64 -14.68 18.87
CA THR A 714 -19.14 -13.37 19.32
C THR A 714 -17.67 -13.39 19.71
N VAL A 715 -16.94 -12.37 19.28
CA VAL A 715 -15.63 -12.01 19.82
C VAL A 715 -15.77 -10.81 20.78
N PRO A 716 -14.76 -10.49 21.60
CA PRO A 716 -14.80 -9.30 22.45
C PRO A 716 -15.08 -8.03 21.65
N ALA A 717 -15.85 -7.11 22.25
CA ALA A 717 -16.32 -5.89 21.58
C ALA A 717 -15.18 -5.04 20.98
N HIS A 718 -14.07 -4.92 21.71
CA HIS A 718 -12.91 -4.12 21.32
C HIS A 718 -12.27 -4.58 20.00
N VAL A 719 -12.37 -5.86 19.67
CA VAL A 719 -11.85 -6.43 18.41
C VAL A 719 -12.53 -5.77 17.21
N GLY A 720 -13.82 -5.45 17.31
CA GLY A 720 -14.54 -4.77 16.23
C GLY A 720 -14.04 -3.35 15.99
N THR A 721 -13.76 -2.61 17.06
CA THR A 721 -13.16 -1.27 17.00
C THR A 721 -11.78 -1.34 16.34
N GLU A 722 -10.88 -2.16 16.88
CA GLU A 722 -9.52 -2.31 16.37
C GLU A 722 -9.50 -2.78 14.91
N PHE A 723 -10.38 -3.71 14.54
CA PHE A 723 -10.46 -4.23 13.18
C PHE A 723 -10.80 -3.14 12.16
N VAL A 724 -11.80 -2.29 12.43
CA VAL A 724 -12.14 -1.18 11.53
C VAL A 724 -11.00 -0.18 11.41
N LEU A 725 -10.39 0.20 12.54
CA LEU A 725 -9.30 1.17 12.55
C LEU A 725 -8.07 0.64 11.81
N LEU A 726 -7.70 -0.63 12.01
CA LEU A 726 -6.58 -1.22 11.30
C LEU A 726 -6.86 -1.41 9.81
N LEU A 727 -8.07 -1.78 9.42
CA LEU A 727 -8.43 -1.86 8.01
C LEU A 727 -8.38 -0.50 7.32
N GLU A 728 -8.90 0.54 7.97
CA GLU A 728 -8.77 1.91 7.46
C GLU A 728 -7.29 2.28 7.27
N ALA A 729 -6.43 1.91 8.23
CA ALA A 729 -5.00 2.16 8.17
C ALA A 729 -4.29 1.39 7.04
N LEU A 730 -4.65 0.12 6.86
CA LEU A 730 -3.92 -0.82 6.00
C LEU A 730 -4.37 -0.74 4.54
N VAL A 731 -5.67 -0.58 4.29
CA VAL A 731 -6.25 -0.66 2.94
C VAL A 731 -7.05 0.58 2.54
N GLY A 732 -7.21 1.56 3.43
CA GLY A 732 -7.94 2.80 3.16
C GLY A 732 -9.37 2.79 3.69
N GLY A 733 -9.89 3.99 3.99
CA GLY A 733 -11.23 4.16 4.56
C GLY A 733 -12.36 3.79 3.60
N ARG A 734 -12.21 4.08 2.30
CA ARG A 734 -13.23 3.78 1.29
C ARG A 734 -13.41 2.28 1.11
N GLU A 735 -12.31 1.56 0.96
CA GLU A 735 -12.24 0.11 0.82
C GLU A 735 -12.84 -0.58 2.04
N THR A 736 -12.53 -0.06 3.22
CA THR A 736 -13.09 -0.52 4.50
C THR A 736 -14.61 -0.37 4.49
N ILE A 737 -15.14 0.81 4.15
CA ILE A 737 -16.60 1.04 4.09
C ILE A 737 -17.25 0.15 3.04
N GLU A 738 -16.69 0.04 1.84
CA GLU A 738 -17.23 -0.79 0.77
C GLU A 738 -17.30 -2.26 1.17
N ALA A 739 -16.26 -2.77 1.83
CA ALA A 739 -16.23 -4.12 2.37
C ALA A 739 -17.34 -4.35 3.41
N PHE A 740 -17.50 -3.42 4.37
CA PHE A 740 -18.55 -3.52 5.39
C PHE A 740 -19.95 -3.40 4.79
N VAL A 741 -20.18 -2.46 3.86
CA VAL A 741 -21.48 -2.31 3.17
C VAL A 741 -21.84 -3.59 2.43
N ALA A 742 -20.90 -4.19 1.70
CA ALA A 742 -21.13 -5.44 0.98
C ALA A 742 -21.45 -6.60 1.94
N ALA A 743 -20.71 -6.71 3.05
CA ALA A 743 -20.91 -7.78 4.02
C ALA A 743 -22.20 -7.61 4.85
N LEU A 744 -22.53 -6.40 5.29
CA LEU A 744 -23.76 -6.10 6.03
C LEU A 744 -25.02 -6.37 5.18
N GLY A 745 -24.93 -6.16 3.86
CA GLY A 745 -26.00 -6.50 2.92
C GLY A 745 -26.32 -8.00 2.83
N LYS A 746 -25.41 -8.87 3.29
CA LYS A 746 -25.58 -10.34 3.30
C LYS A 746 -26.17 -10.89 4.60
N LEU A 747 -26.35 -10.05 5.63
CA LEU A 747 -26.88 -10.48 6.92
C LEU A 747 -28.38 -10.82 6.86
N SER A 748 -28.75 -11.97 7.43
CA SER A 748 -30.16 -12.33 7.62
C SER A 748 -30.82 -11.47 8.70
N PRO A 749 -32.17 -11.36 8.71
CA PRO A 749 -32.89 -10.66 9.78
C PRO A 749 -32.56 -11.18 11.18
N GLU A 750 -32.37 -12.50 11.34
CA GLU A 750 -32.00 -13.13 12.61
C GLU A 750 -30.58 -12.73 13.03
N ALA A 751 -29.65 -12.64 12.08
CA ALA A 751 -28.30 -12.18 12.34
C ALA A 751 -28.27 -10.69 12.73
N TRP A 752 -29.14 -9.85 12.15
CA TRP A 752 -29.30 -8.47 12.60
C TRP A 752 -29.85 -8.36 14.02
N ALA A 753 -30.70 -9.31 14.41
CA ALA A 753 -31.32 -9.36 15.74
C ALA A 753 -30.42 -9.95 16.83
N SER A 754 -29.35 -10.66 16.46
CA SER A 754 -28.44 -11.28 17.43
C SER A 754 -27.55 -10.25 18.12
N ASP A 755 -27.24 -10.51 19.39
CA ASP A 755 -26.37 -9.65 20.19
C ASP A 755 -24.90 -9.88 19.81
N ARG A 756 -24.41 -9.09 18.85
CA ARG A 756 -23.05 -9.17 18.32
C ARG A 756 -22.27 -7.90 18.66
N ALA A 757 -21.82 -7.81 19.91
CA ALA A 757 -21.16 -6.63 20.47
C ALA A 757 -19.95 -6.12 19.65
N ALA A 758 -19.14 -7.03 19.09
CA ALA A 758 -18.01 -6.65 18.23
C ALA A 758 -18.47 -6.06 16.89
N LEU A 759 -19.51 -6.62 16.27
CA LEU A 759 -20.09 -6.04 15.05
C LEU A 759 -20.69 -4.66 15.32
N ALA A 760 -21.38 -4.49 16.45
CA ALA A 760 -21.91 -3.19 16.86
C ALA A 760 -20.78 -2.16 17.06
N SER A 761 -19.68 -2.56 17.69
CA SER A 761 -18.50 -1.71 17.90
C SER A 761 -17.80 -1.36 16.57
N ALA A 762 -17.69 -2.32 15.66
CA ALA A 762 -17.21 -2.06 14.30
C ALA A 762 -18.10 -1.07 13.55
N ILE A 763 -19.42 -1.22 13.61
CA ILE A 763 -20.36 -0.28 12.97
C ILE A 763 -20.21 1.13 13.56
N PHE A 764 -20.07 1.23 14.88
CA PHE A 764 -19.83 2.51 15.57
C PHE A 764 -18.56 3.19 15.02
N GLU A 765 -17.43 2.48 14.98
CA GLU A 765 -16.19 3.02 14.42
C GLU A 765 -16.29 3.36 12.93
N LEU A 766 -16.99 2.53 12.16
CA LEU A 766 -17.21 2.75 10.74
C LEU A 766 -17.91 4.10 10.48
N GLY A 767 -18.71 4.59 11.44
CA GLY A 767 -19.31 5.91 11.35
C GLY A 767 -18.32 7.07 11.38
N PHE A 768 -17.17 6.91 12.03
CA PHE A 768 -16.09 7.90 11.97
C PHE A 768 -15.33 7.82 10.64
N VAL A 769 -15.05 6.60 10.15
CA VAL A 769 -14.46 6.38 8.82
C VAL A 769 -15.34 7.00 7.73
N LEU A 770 -16.65 6.76 7.79
CA LEU A 770 -17.63 7.28 6.84
C LEU A 770 -17.65 8.81 6.77
N ARG A 771 -17.51 9.50 7.90
CA ARG A 771 -17.44 10.96 7.94
C ARG A 771 -16.18 11.49 7.27
N ARG A 772 -15.06 10.79 7.42
CA ARG A 772 -13.80 11.16 6.78
C ARG A 772 -13.85 10.98 5.27
N VAL A 773 -14.41 9.85 4.81
CA VAL A 773 -14.41 9.49 3.39
C VAL A 773 -15.45 10.29 2.58
N GLU A 774 -16.67 10.47 3.08
CA GLU A 774 -17.77 11.08 2.29
C GLU A 774 -18.41 12.32 2.95
N GLY A 775 -17.95 12.76 4.11
CA GLY A 775 -18.59 13.85 4.84
C GLY A 775 -20.05 13.53 5.21
N LYS A 776 -20.97 14.48 4.95
CA LYS A 776 -22.38 14.39 5.39
C LYS A 776 -23.28 13.59 4.45
N ARG A 777 -22.93 13.49 3.16
CA ARG A 777 -23.75 12.85 2.12
C ARG A 777 -22.83 12.19 1.10
N GLY A 778 -23.12 10.95 0.73
CA GLY A 778 -22.38 10.24 -0.30
C GLY A 778 -22.98 8.88 -0.63
N PRO A 779 -22.57 8.29 -1.77
CA PRO A 779 -23.12 7.03 -2.27
C PRO A 779 -22.88 5.86 -1.32
N LEU A 780 -21.78 5.82 -0.56
CA LEU A 780 -21.54 4.75 0.43
C LEU A 780 -22.47 4.90 1.62
N ARG A 781 -22.73 6.12 2.10
CA ARG A 781 -23.72 6.36 3.15
C ARG A 781 -25.13 5.93 2.73
N GLU A 782 -25.52 6.22 1.49
CA GLU A 782 -26.82 5.79 0.94
C GLU A 782 -26.93 4.26 0.85
N ARG A 783 -25.86 3.60 0.37
CA ARG A 783 -25.81 2.13 0.32
C ARG A 783 -25.84 1.51 1.71
N LEU A 784 -25.13 2.09 2.68
CA LEU A 784 -25.16 1.66 4.07
C LEU A 784 -26.55 1.86 4.68
N ALA A 785 -27.22 2.98 4.36
CA ALA A 785 -28.59 3.24 4.77
C ALA A 785 -29.61 2.25 4.18
N ALA A 786 -29.35 1.73 2.97
CA ALA A 786 -30.19 0.68 2.39
C ALA A 786 -30.16 -0.64 3.18
N SER A 787 -29.10 -0.88 3.96
CA SER A 787 -29.01 -2.03 4.87
C SER A 787 -29.79 -1.84 6.18
N TRP A 788 -30.11 -0.59 6.55
CA TRP A 788 -30.85 -0.27 7.77
C TRP A 788 -32.37 -0.37 7.56
N ARG A 789 -33.08 -0.99 8.51
CA ARG A 789 -34.55 -1.04 8.49
C ARG A 789 -35.13 -0.50 9.81
N PRO A 790 -36.13 0.40 9.75
CA PRO A 790 -36.83 0.84 10.96
C PRO A 790 -37.43 -0.34 11.73
N GLY A 791 -37.25 -0.36 13.05
CA GLY A 791 -37.86 -1.35 13.94
C GLY A 791 -37.09 -2.66 14.12
N GLN A 792 -35.90 -2.80 13.50
CA GLN A 792 -34.99 -3.90 13.84
C GLN A 792 -34.54 -3.79 15.30
N THR A 793 -34.60 -4.91 16.03
CA THR A 793 -34.07 -5.03 17.39
C THR A 793 -32.61 -5.50 17.34
N GLY A 794 -31.76 -5.07 18.27
CA GLY A 794 -30.35 -5.50 18.35
C GLY A 794 -29.37 -4.31 18.45
N GLU A 795 -28.12 -4.59 18.85
CA GLU A 795 -27.09 -3.55 18.99
C GLU A 795 -26.57 -3.04 17.64
N ALA A 796 -26.38 -3.91 16.65
CA ALA A 796 -25.86 -3.52 15.34
C ALA A 796 -26.80 -2.56 14.58
N PRO A 797 -28.12 -2.81 14.46
CA PRO A 797 -29.06 -1.84 13.88
C PRO A 797 -29.16 -0.53 14.65
N ARG A 798 -29.01 -0.58 15.99
CA ARG A 798 -29.00 0.60 16.86
C ARG A 798 -27.79 1.49 16.57
N MET A 799 -26.59 0.90 16.52
CA MET A 799 -25.37 1.64 16.16
C MET A 799 -25.47 2.24 14.76
N LEU A 800 -26.04 1.49 13.82
CA LEU A 800 -26.25 1.96 12.46
C LEU A 800 -27.19 3.18 12.41
N ASP A 801 -28.24 3.22 13.24
CA ASP A 801 -29.12 4.38 13.38
C ASP A 801 -28.37 5.63 13.88
N LEU A 802 -27.48 5.47 14.88
CA LEU A 802 -26.64 6.56 15.40
C LEU A 802 -25.72 7.12 14.32
N VAL A 803 -25.03 6.24 13.60
CA VAL A 803 -24.07 6.59 12.56
C VAL A 803 -24.75 7.32 11.39
N LEU A 804 -25.89 6.79 10.92
CA LEU A 804 -26.56 7.29 9.73
C LEU A 804 -27.38 8.56 9.97
N HIS A 805 -27.93 8.74 11.17
CA HIS A 805 -28.90 9.81 11.43
C HIS A 805 -28.44 10.86 12.45
N GLY A 806 -27.21 10.77 12.95
CA GLY A 806 -26.60 11.77 13.83
C GLY A 806 -27.49 12.09 15.04
N ARG A 807 -27.83 13.37 15.23
CA ARG A 807 -28.72 13.80 16.33
C ARG A 807 -30.06 13.07 16.35
N ALA A 808 -30.72 12.93 15.20
CA ALA A 808 -32.03 12.27 15.14
C ALA A 808 -31.93 10.78 15.51
N GLY A 809 -30.83 10.12 15.13
CA GLY A 809 -30.51 8.76 15.56
C GLY A 809 -30.24 8.71 17.06
N ALA A 810 -29.43 9.62 17.59
CA ALA A 810 -29.12 9.71 19.02
C ALA A 810 -30.36 9.93 19.88
N GLU A 811 -31.30 10.80 19.48
CA GLU A 811 -32.55 11.02 20.20
C GLU A 811 -33.42 9.75 20.30
N ARG A 812 -33.31 8.82 19.34
CA ARG A 812 -34.05 7.55 19.33
C ARG A 812 -33.30 6.39 19.99
N SER A 813 -31.99 6.31 19.74
CA SER A 813 -31.19 5.09 19.88
C SER A 813 -30.04 5.24 20.88
N ALA A 814 -29.73 6.45 21.37
CA ALA A 814 -28.68 6.63 22.37
C ALA A 814 -29.14 6.05 23.72
N ARG A 815 -28.28 5.21 24.30
CA ARG A 815 -28.44 4.60 25.61
C ARG A 815 -27.46 5.14 26.62
N CYS A 816 -26.31 5.66 26.19
CA CYS A 816 -25.31 6.25 27.06
C CYS A 816 -24.64 7.49 26.43
N GLU A 817 -23.72 8.10 27.19
CA GLU A 817 -22.91 9.24 26.75
C GLU A 817 -22.16 8.99 25.44
N LEU A 818 -21.52 7.82 25.28
CA LEU A 818 -20.72 7.48 24.09
C LEU A 818 -21.54 7.49 22.79
N ASP A 819 -22.80 7.07 22.85
CA ASP A 819 -23.70 7.06 21.69
C ASP A 819 -23.96 8.47 21.12
N LEU A 820 -23.71 9.52 21.89
CA LEU A 820 -23.86 10.90 21.47
C LEU A 820 -22.69 11.39 20.59
N ALA A 821 -21.60 10.62 20.48
CA ALA A 821 -20.42 11.00 19.70
C ALA A 821 -20.75 11.23 18.21
N HIS A 822 -21.69 10.46 17.66
CA HIS A 822 -22.17 10.65 16.30
C HIS A 822 -23.18 11.80 16.14
N ALA A 823 -23.58 12.51 17.20
CA ALA A 823 -24.39 13.72 17.07
C ALA A 823 -23.56 15.02 16.98
N GLY A 824 -22.23 14.92 16.83
CA GLY A 824 -21.27 16.04 16.89
C GLY A 824 -21.47 17.19 15.91
N GLU A 825 -22.40 17.12 14.97
CA GLU A 825 -22.79 18.26 14.13
C GLU A 825 -23.51 19.37 14.93
N ASP A 826 -24.17 19.00 16.03
CA ASP A 826 -24.81 19.92 16.98
C ASP A 826 -24.05 19.89 18.31
N ARG A 827 -22.84 20.47 18.30
CA ARG A 827 -21.90 20.40 19.44
C ARG A 827 -22.50 20.94 20.73
N THR A 828 -23.33 21.99 20.65
CA THR A 828 -24.02 22.55 21.81
C THR A 828 -25.01 21.55 22.39
N TRP A 829 -25.85 20.93 21.56
CA TRP A 829 -26.79 19.90 22.03
C TRP A 829 -26.06 18.69 22.62
N VAL A 830 -24.98 18.22 21.97
CA VAL A 830 -24.19 17.10 22.47
C VAL A 830 -23.55 17.43 23.81
N ARG A 831 -22.94 18.61 23.96
CA ARG A 831 -22.36 19.09 25.21
C ARG A 831 -23.41 19.12 26.32
N ASP A 832 -24.56 19.74 26.07
CA ASP A 832 -25.65 19.83 27.05
C ASP A 832 -26.15 18.44 27.48
N LYS A 833 -26.27 17.50 26.53
CA LYS A 833 -26.67 16.12 26.81
C LYS A 833 -25.59 15.34 27.56
N LEU A 834 -24.32 15.49 27.21
CA LEU A 834 -23.22 14.85 27.91
C LEU A 834 -23.11 15.33 29.36
N LEU A 835 -23.35 16.60 29.62
CA LEU A 835 -23.30 17.18 30.96
C LEU A 835 -24.57 16.94 31.78
N ASP A 836 -25.69 16.54 31.16
CA ASP A 836 -26.91 16.16 31.87
C ASP A 836 -26.67 14.90 32.72
N ARG A 837 -26.90 15.00 34.04
CA ARG A 837 -26.77 13.90 34.99
C ARG A 837 -27.74 12.75 34.74
N ARG A 838 -28.81 12.98 33.98
CA ARG A 838 -29.79 11.97 33.59
C ARG A 838 -29.33 11.12 32.41
N THR A 839 -28.36 11.60 31.62
CA THR A 839 -27.79 10.83 30.51
C THR A 839 -27.00 9.67 31.09
N PRO A 840 -27.31 8.41 30.73
CA PRO A 840 -26.65 7.28 31.34
C PRO A 840 -25.14 7.26 31.07
N PRO A 841 -24.34 6.86 32.07
CA PRO A 841 -22.89 6.71 31.95
C PRO A 841 -22.41 5.87 30.77
N SER A 842 -21.31 6.29 30.12
CA SER A 842 -20.40 5.36 29.44
C SER A 842 -19.09 5.21 30.22
N ALA A 843 -18.20 4.34 29.72
CA ALA A 843 -16.80 4.38 30.12
C ALA A 843 -16.21 5.78 29.81
N PRO A 844 -15.27 6.29 30.62
CA PRO A 844 -14.61 7.55 30.34
C PRO A 844 -13.89 7.54 29.00
N ASP A 845 -14.07 8.59 28.20
CA ASP A 845 -13.56 8.63 26.84
C ASP A 845 -13.06 10.04 26.48
N VAL A 846 -11.86 10.11 25.89
CA VAL A 846 -11.21 11.36 25.48
C VAL A 846 -12.04 12.13 24.44
N LEU A 847 -12.78 11.42 23.58
CA LEU A 847 -13.67 12.00 22.60
C LEU A 847 -14.81 12.75 23.28
N LEU A 848 -15.39 12.19 24.33
CA LEU A 848 -16.48 12.83 25.07
C LEU A 848 -16.00 14.07 25.81
N VAL A 849 -14.78 14.01 26.36
CA VAL A 849 -14.10 15.17 26.96
C VAL A 849 -13.86 16.26 25.92
N SER A 850 -13.49 15.90 24.69
CA SER A 850 -13.31 16.87 23.59
C SER A 850 -14.62 17.53 23.12
N LEU A 851 -15.74 16.84 23.28
CA LEU A 851 -17.08 17.34 22.90
C LEU A 851 -17.69 18.21 24.00
N ALA A 852 -17.45 17.86 25.27
CA ALA A 852 -18.08 18.51 26.42
C ALA A 852 -17.14 19.39 27.27
N GLY A 853 -15.85 19.44 26.95
CA GLY A 853 -14.84 20.21 27.69
C GLY A 853 -14.46 19.59 29.04
N GLU A 854 -13.72 20.36 29.85
CA GLU A 854 -13.28 19.93 31.18
C GLU A 854 -14.43 19.64 32.15
N GLU A 855 -15.63 20.19 31.90
CA GLU A 855 -16.80 19.89 32.72
C GLU A 855 -17.17 18.40 32.70
N MET A 856 -16.81 17.68 31.63
CA MET A 856 -16.98 16.24 31.57
C MET A 856 -16.10 15.51 32.60
N LEU A 857 -14.90 16.05 32.89
CA LEU A 857 -14.00 15.48 33.90
C LEU A 857 -14.67 15.51 35.29
N GLY A 858 -15.36 16.59 35.64
CA GLY A 858 -16.12 16.67 36.89
C GLY A 858 -17.24 15.62 37.00
N LYS A 859 -17.83 15.23 35.86
CA LYS A 859 -18.81 14.13 35.81
C LYS A 859 -18.13 12.76 36.02
N TYR A 860 -16.93 12.57 35.48
CA TYR A 860 -16.14 11.36 35.69
C TYR A 860 -15.61 11.25 37.12
N GLU A 861 -15.02 12.30 37.69
CA GLU A 861 -14.56 12.37 39.09
C GLU A 861 -15.63 11.86 40.06
N ALA A 862 -16.87 12.32 39.87
CA ALA A 862 -17.99 11.95 40.72
C ALA A 862 -18.43 10.49 40.59
N ARG A 863 -18.00 9.76 39.55
CA ARG A 863 -18.60 8.50 39.13
C ARG A 863 -17.68 7.29 39.15
N ILE A 864 -16.35 7.44 39.09
CA ILE A 864 -15.37 6.35 38.83
C ILE A 864 -15.70 5.06 39.60
N PRO A 865 -16.48 4.14 38.99
CA PRO A 865 -17.24 3.15 39.76
C PRO A 865 -16.47 1.85 39.92
N LYS A 866 -15.47 1.58 39.06
CA LYS A 866 -14.65 0.36 39.07
C LYS A 866 -13.16 0.67 38.86
N VAL A 867 -12.32 -0.29 39.26
CA VAL A 867 -10.86 -0.27 39.12
C VAL A 867 -10.41 -0.15 37.65
N ALA A 868 -11.07 -0.91 36.77
CA ALA A 868 -10.82 -0.85 35.33
C ALA A 868 -11.13 0.53 34.75
N ASP A 869 -12.16 1.22 35.27
CA ASP A 869 -12.48 2.59 34.86
C ASP A 869 -11.42 3.57 35.35
N ALA A 870 -10.85 3.38 36.55
CA ALA A 870 -9.77 4.23 37.06
C ALA A 870 -8.45 4.05 36.27
N ALA A 871 -8.11 2.82 35.89
CA ALA A 871 -6.96 2.51 35.05
C ALA A 871 -7.14 3.02 33.61
N TRP A 872 -8.32 2.83 33.04
CA TRP A 872 -8.70 3.37 31.72
C TRP A 872 -8.73 4.89 31.73
N VAL A 873 -9.28 5.51 32.78
CA VAL A 873 -9.21 6.95 33.00
C VAL A 873 -7.74 7.37 33.05
N GLY A 874 -6.88 6.73 33.85
CA GLY A 874 -5.45 7.03 33.86
C GLY A 874 -4.80 7.03 32.47
N SER A 875 -5.08 6.01 31.64
CA SER A 875 -4.53 5.90 30.29
C SER A 875 -5.14 6.88 29.29
N GLN A 876 -6.43 7.17 29.37
CA GLN A 876 -7.10 8.17 28.53
C GLN A 876 -6.72 9.60 28.95
N LEU A 877 -6.52 9.83 30.24
CA LEU A 877 -6.06 11.09 30.81
C LEU A 877 -4.61 11.38 30.45
N ALA A 878 -3.76 10.36 30.32
CA ALA A 878 -2.42 10.55 29.78
C ALA A 878 -2.43 11.11 28.34
N ARG A 879 -3.54 11.00 27.60
CA ARG A 879 -3.72 11.64 26.29
C ARG A 879 -4.15 13.12 26.39
N LEU A 880 -4.40 13.61 27.61
CA LEU A 880 -4.92 14.95 27.92
C LEU A 880 -3.93 15.68 28.85
N ALA A 881 -3.26 16.73 28.36
CA ALA A 881 -2.30 17.49 29.14
C ALA A 881 -2.95 18.72 29.81
N SER A 882 -3.75 18.50 30.86
CA SER A 882 -4.21 19.61 31.70
C SER A 882 -3.89 19.38 33.17
N ALA A 883 -3.58 20.47 33.89
CA ALA A 883 -3.32 20.45 35.33
C ALA A 883 -4.46 19.77 36.12
N ARG A 884 -5.71 19.95 35.67
CA ARG A 884 -6.88 19.30 36.26
C ARG A 884 -6.89 17.78 36.04
N VAL A 885 -6.52 17.33 34.85
CA VAL A 885 -6.40 15.90 34.53
C VAL A 885 -5.31 15.25 35.37
N VAL A 886 -4.16 15.89 35.53
CA VAL A 886 -3.08 15.40 36.41
C VAL A 886 -3.55 15.38 37.87
N GLY A 887 -4.22 16.43 38.34
CA GLY A 887 -4.83 16.46 39.68
C GLY A 887 -5.84 15.32 39.91
N MET A 888 -6.65 14.99 38.90
CA MET A 888 -7.61 13.88 38.92
C MET A 888 -6.90 12.52 38.94
N ALA A 889 -5.85 12.34 38.13
CA ALA A 889 -5.03 11.13 38.14
C ALA A 889 -4.32 10.93 39.50
N LEU A 890 -3.79 12.01 40.09
CA LEU A 890 -3.18 12.01 41.42
C LEU A 890 -4.20 11.69 42.53
N ALA A 891 -5.42 12.21 42.43
CA ALA A 891 -6.51 11.87 43.35
C ALA A 891 -6.90 10.38 43.22
N LEU A 892 -7.01 9.86 41.99
CA LEU A 892 -7.28 8.44 41.77
C LEU A 892 -6.15 7.55 42.28
N TYR A 893 -4.91 7.96 42.07
CA TYR A 893 -3.74 7.27 42.61
C TYR A 893 -3.76 7.25 44.15
N ALA A 894 -4.24 8.32 44.79
CA ALA A 894 -4.47 8.41 46.23
C ALA A 894 -5.43 7.33 46.70
N ASP A 895 -6.62 7.34 46.09
CA ASP A 895 -7.84 6.74 46.62
C ASP A 895 -8.05 5.30 46.12
N ARG A 896 -7.36 4.90 45.04
CA ARG A 896 -7.49 3.58 44.39
C ARG A 896 -6.12 2.88 44.27
N PRO A 897 -5.62 2.24 45.36
CA PRO A 897 -4.37 1.49 45.35
C PRO A 897 -4.23 0.50 44.19
N GLU A 898 -5.33 -0.12 43.81
CA GLU A 898 -5.42 -1.11 42.75
C GLU A 898 -5.29 -0.55 41.32
N ALA A 899 -5.47 0.77 41.13
CA ALA A 899 -5.25 1.44 39.84
C ALA A 899 -3.86 2.08 39.73
N ARG A 900 -3.06 2.07 40.81
CA ARG A 900 -1.77 2.77 40.87
C ARG A 900 -0.80 2.34 39.80
N ALA A 901 -0.67 1.05 39.50
CA ALA A 901 0.26 0.57 38.48
C ALA A 901 -0.08 1.12 37.09
N ALA A 902 -1.36 1.10 36.70
CA ALA A 902 -1.80 1.63 35.41
C ALA A 902 -1.70 3.15 35.33
N ILE A 903 -2.06 3.86 36.41
CA ILE A 903 -1.92 5.32 36.48
C ILE A 903 -0.44 5.72 36.48
N SER A 904 0.40 5.05 37.25
CA SER A 904 1.86 5.25 37.24
C SER A 904 2.42 5.03 35.85
N GLN A 905 2.12 3.90 35.22
CA GLN A 905 2.59 3.64 33.85
C GLN A 905 2.17 4.76 32.89
N ALA A 906 0.90 5.16 32.93
CA ALA A 906 0.37 6.22 32.08
C ALA A 906 0.97 7.61 32.37
N LEU A 907 1.29 7.92 33.64
CA LEU A 907 1.97 9.16 34.03
C LEU A 907 3.48 9.11 33.72
N PHE A 908 4.09 7.92 33.77
CA PHE A 908 5.52 7.73 33.54
C PHE A 908 5.89 7.69 32.05
N GLU A 909 4.93 7.40 31.18
CA GLU A 909 5.10 7.50 29.72
C GLU A 909 5.17 8.96 29.22
N ARG A 910 5.18 9.97 30.12
CA ARG A 910 5.13 11.41 29.78
C ARG A 910 5.95 12.30 30.73
N PRO A 911 7.05 12.90 30.29
CA PRO A 911 7.87 13.80 31.13
C PRO A 911 7.21 15.12 31.48
N GLU A 912 6.37 15.67 30.61
CA GLU A 912 5.71 16.98 30.87
C GLU A 912 4.79 16.90 32.09
N ILE A 913 4.31 15.70 32.41
CA ILE A 913 3.53 15.43 33.62
C ILE A 913 4.38 15.65 34.87
N ARG A 914 5.72 15.51 34.82
CA ARG A 914 6.61 15.79 35.96
C ARG A 914 6.44 17.22 36.45
N ALA A 915 6.44 18.22 35.57
CA ALA A 915 6.24 19.62 35.92
C ALA A 915 4.85 19.87 36.55
N GLU A 916 3.81 19.19 36.06
CA GLU A 916 2.45 19.26 36.61
C GLU A 916 2.33 18.52 37.96
N ILE A 917 3.01 17.38 38.15
CA ILE A 917 3.10 16.69 39.45
C ILE A 917 3.87 17.57 40.45
N GLU A 918 4.95 18.22 40.00
CA GLU A 918 5.72 19.19 40.78
C GLU A 918 4.86 20.38 41.22
N ALA A 919 4.05 20.94 40.32
CA ALA A 919 3.08 22.00 40.64
C ALA A 919 2.07 21.58 41.73
N ASN A 920 1.74 20.28 41.81
CA ASN A 920 0.84 19.72 42.82
C ASN A 920 1.52 19.41 44.18
N GLN A 921 2.83 19.61 44.35
CA GLN A 921 3.55 19.40 45.62
C GLN A 921 3.10 20.32 46.76
N ARG A 922 2.36 21.40 46.44
CA ARG A 922 1.82 22.38 47.41
C ARG A 922 0.31 22.23 47.65
N GLY A 923 -0.35 21.31 46.95
CA GLY A 923 -1.80 21.09 47.01
C GLY A 923 -2.24 19.94 47.93
N PRO A 924 -3.54 19.61 47.94
CA PRO A 924 -4.11 18.50 48.72
C PRO A 924 -3.45 17.13 48.44
N GLN A 925 -2.97 16.90 47.21
CA GLN A 925 -2.25 15.68 46.83
C GLN A 925 -0.73 15.74 47.05
N ALA A 926 -0.19 16.74 47.75
CA ALA A 926 1.25 16.98 47.90
C ALA A 926 2.07 15.74 48.31
N LYS A 927 1.53 14.91 49.22
CA LYS A 927 2.19 13.69 49.70
C LYS A 927 2.34 12.64 48.60
N ILE A 928 1.34 12.53 47.73
CA ILE A 928 1.29 11.56 46.63
C ILE A 928 2.10 12.06 45.45
N ALA A 929 2.00 13.35 45.12
CA ALA A 929 2.86 13.99 44.13
C ALA A 929 4.34 13.77 44.45
N ARG A 930 4.75 13.98 45.72
CA ARG A 930 6.11 13.66 46.16
C ARG A 930 6.44 12.18 46.05
N ALA A 931 5.54 11.28 46.45
CA ALA A 931 5.78 9.84 46.34
C ALA A 931 5.91 9.35 44.88
N LEU A 932 5.15 9.93 43.94
CA LEU A 932 5.26 9.63 42.51
C LEU A 932 6.54 10.21 41.91
N LEU A 933 6.94 11.43 42.31
CA LEU A 933 8.23 12.00 41.91
C LEU A 933 9.40 11.20 42.47
N THR A 934 9.33 10.76 43.73
CA THR A 934 10.33 9.84 44.29
C THR A 934 10.33 8.50 43.57
N ALA A 935 9.18 7.95 43.16
CA ALA A 935 9.13 6.72 42.38
C ALA A 935 9.67 6.90 40.95
N LEU A 936 9.48 8.07 40.35
CA LEU A 936 10.11 8.47 39.09
C LEU A 936 11.63 8.57 39.27
N ASP A 937 12.09 9.31 40.28
CA ASP A 937 13.51 9.45 40.62
C ASP A 937 14.15 8.09 40.92
N GLU A 938 13.51 7.23 41.71
CA GLU A 938 13.98 5.86 41.98
C GLU A 938 13.96 4.97 40.74
N ARG A 939 12.99 5.14 39.83
CA ARG A 939 12.98 4.42 38.54
C ARG A 939 14.13 4.89 37.68
N ASP A 940 14.37 6.20 37.60
CA ASP A 940 15.45 6.82 36.85
C ASP A 940 16.81 6.41 37.45
N GLU A 941 16.93 6.38 38.78
CA GLU A 941 18.07 5.91 39.57
C GLU A 941 18.29 4.40 39.45
N ARG A 942 17.25 3.55 39.45
CA ARG A 942 17.40 2.11 39.19
C ARG A 942 17.76 1.84 37.75
N ALA A 943 17.19 2.59 36.81
CA ALA A 943 17.62 2.57 35.42
C ALA A 943 19.08 3.01 35.33
N TYR A 944 19.53 3.99 36.13
CA TYR A 944 20.92 4.44 36.22
C TYR A 944 21.87 3.45 36.93
N ALA A 945 21.44 2.81 38.01
CA ALA A 945 22.22 1.84 38.77
C ALA A 945 22.33 0.50 38.03
N ARG A 946 21.31 0.08 37.28
CA ARG A 946 21.44 -1.03 36.31
C ARG A 946 22.40 -0.67 35.18
N ARG A 947 22.51 0.62 34.82
CA ARG A 947 23.53 1.11 33.86
C ARG A 947 24.94 1.03 34.46
N GLN A 948 25.14 1.38 35.73
CA GLN A 948 26.45 1.31 36.41
C GLN A 948 26.88 -0.10 36.82
N GLY A 949 25.98 -0.92 37.37
CA GLY A 949 26.32 -2.28 37.81
C GLY A 949 26.63 -3.22 36.65
N ALA A 950 26.06 -2.96 35.46
CA ALA A 950 26.50 -3.66 34.27
C ALA A 950 27.93 -3.22 33.93
N GLN A 951 28.24 -1.91 33.94
CA GLN A 951 29.56 -1.34 33.65
C GLN A 951 30.71 -1.91 34.50
N ASP A 952 30.47 -2.26 35.78
CA ASP A 952 31.47 -2.88 36.65
C ASP A 952 31.72 -4.37 36.31
N ASP A 953 30.74 -5.09 35.77
CA ASP A 953 30.86 -6.51 35.37
C ASP A 953 31.55 -6.72 33.99
N GLU A 954 31.92 -5.65 33.25
CA GLU A 954 32.80 -5.78 32.05
C GLU A 954 34.25 -5.38 32.32
N LEU A 955 34.54 -4.66 33.41
CA LEU A 955 35.91 -4.23 33.73
C LEU A 955 36.72 -5.32 34.45
N ASP A 956 36.08 -6.39 34.93
CA ASP A 956 36.77 -7.53 35.56
C ASP A 956 37.15 -8.64 34.53
N ASP A 957 36.68 -8.57 33.28
CA ASP A 957 36.93 -9.60 32.25
C ASP A 957 38.01 -9.20 31.20
N GLU A 958 38.50 -7.95 31.18
CA GLU A 958 39.46 -7.45 30.16
C GLU A 958 40.94 -7.40 30.61
N ASP A 959 41.28 -7.80 31.85
CA ASP A 959 42.64 -7.65 32.41
C ASP A 959 43.48 -8.96 32.52
N GLU A 960 43.05 -10.12 31.97
CA GLU A 960 43.78 -11.40 32.14
C GLU A 960 44.56 -11.98 30.92
N ASP A 961 44.47 -11.47 29.68
CA ASP A 961 44.96 -12.24 28.51
C ASP A 961 46.01 -11.58 27.57
N GLU A 962 46.69 -10.49 27.95
CA GLU A 962 47.78 -9.92 27.11
C GLU A 962 49.14 -9.90 27.81
N ASP A 963 49.81 -11.05 27.89
CA ASP A 963 51.27 -11.17 28.03
C ASP A 963 51.68 -12.64 27.87
N ASP A 964 51.95 -13.12 26.64
CA ASP A 964 52.88 -14.26 26.37
C ASP A 964 52.90 -14.66 24.87
N GLU A 965 53.38 -13.83 23.94
CA GLU A 965 53.98 -14.34 22.68
C GLU A 965 54.97 -13.32 22.10
N GLU A 966 56.25 -13.35 22.53
CA GLU A 966 57.39 -12.97 21.69
C GLU A 966 58.69 -13.51 22.31
N ASP A 967 59.37 -14.37 21.55
CA ASP A 967 60.81 -14.75 21.60
C ASP A 967 61.05 -16.27 21.73
N GLU A 968 61.30 -16.95 20.61
CA GLU A 968 62.38 -17.95 20.53
C GLU A 968 62.66 -18.38 19.08
N ASP A 969 63.70 -17.79 18.48
CA ASP A 969 64.51 -18.40 17.41
C ASP A 969 65.92 -17.77 17.40
N GLU A 970 66.86 -18.35 18.16
CA GLU A 970 68.29 -18.42 17.82
C GLU A 970 69.06 -19.36 18.80
N ALA A 971 69.22 -20.65 18.43
CA ALA A 971 70.43 -21.49 18.60
C ALA A 971 70.25 -22.93 18.05
#